data_AF-A0A497MU86-F1
#
_entry.id   AF-A0A497MU86-F1
#
_cell.length_a   1.000
_cell.length_b   1.000
_cell.length_c   1.000
_cell.angle_alpha   90.00
_cell.angle_beta   90.00
_cell.angle_gamma   90.00
#
_symmetry.space_group_name_H-M   'P 1'
#
loop_
_entity.id
_entity.type
_entity.pdbx_description
1 polymer ?
#
loop_
_entity_poly.entity_id
_entity_poly.type
_entity_poly.pdbx_seq_one_letter_code
_entity_poly.pdbx_strand_id
1 'polypeptide(L)'
;YILIDNGKVSIEDASSFWGMCTFTAEEKLRSQHGVCGVACIGPAGENLVYLANIMSEGRTAGRGGLGAVMGSKNLKALVVKGGKRIKIFDEKAYRTILKKIKFIIENDPFTGFDGTLSKFGTAGIVHRIRSAGILPTDDFSGRMLSFEEADKFSGESIREKFYFGRRGCYLCPTACGRRIKVRNTITKGPEYESIVMLGPNSGFYDYEEIVELALECDKLGLDTISTGNILGYARQLGIISTLKDSLKLIEEIAYNKSVFSKGVKNAAKIFGREAAEVKGLEIPAYDPRGALGIALAYATSNRGGCHLRAYTIAPEILSNPVYVDPATEVGKAEIVKRMQDVFAVYDSAIICKYHGLSLFTSLKFEIEDLAKILTSLTGFRFTNSILHEIGERIYSIERLFNVREGFTVKDDRLPGRFSLNLNKLLTEYYKLRGWIEGKPQLPLSLREVEYAGREELTITPLMKLKPPQIQVALDMDADLDTIVKVAQQSYLAGARIIEAGTPAIKRHGVDRLIPALRKVAPEALIVADMKIADAGKLEARVALRAGADIVAVLGIGGIEKIKEALGEAIRNDCAILIDLIDCEDPINRVEELIKVLKGKEDWVIFCLHRGISEQMRSRGIYNQKILISEFRRKIKGFTMAIAGGIREGTAGEIASNGVEIIIVGSAIYNSVNTMETTKRFLDEVRKMYRKID
;
A
#
# COMPACT_ATOMS: atom_id res chain seq x y z
N TYR A 1 -32.74 -9.12 13.17
CA TYR A 1 -31.35 -8.78 12.81
C TYR A 1 -30.41 -9.51 13.76
N ILE A 2 -29.13 -9.68 13.44
CA ILE A 2 -28.18 -10.32 14.35
C ILE A 2 -27.47 -9.23 15.16
N LEU A 3 -27.39 -9.39 16.48
CA LEU A 3 -26.61 -8.56 17.39
C LEU A 3 -25.44 -9.37 17.95
N ILE A 4 -24.24 -8.81 17.85
CA ILE A 4 -23.03 -9.36 18.46
C ILE A 4 -22.49 -8.33 19.45
N ASP A 5 -22.50 -8.63 20.75
CA ASP A 5 -21.94 -7.78 21.80
C ASP A 5 -20.87 -8.54 22.58
N ASN A 6 -19.60 -8.19 22.34
CA ASN A 6 -18.43 -8.78 23.00
C ASN A 6 -18.38 -10.32 22.95
N GLY A 7 -18.92 -10.91 21.88
CA GLY A 7 -18.98 -12.35 21.64
C GLY A 7 -20.28 -13.02 22.10
N LYS A 8 -21.20 -12.30 22.76
CA LYS A 8 -22.59 -12.75 22.93
C LYS A 8 -23.34 -12.48 21.64
N VAL A 9 -24.04 -13.49 21.13
CA VAL A 9 -24.77 -13.42 19.87
C VAL A 9 -26.27 -13.61 20.16
N SER A 10 -27.11 -12.71 19.65
CA SER A 10 -28.56 -12.83 19.68
C SER A 10 -29.18 -12.55 18.31
N ILE A 11 -30.37 -13.10 18.08
CA ILE A 11 -31.19 -12.83 16.91
C ILE A 11 -32.39 -12.03 17.40
N GLU A 12 -32.46 -10.78 16.98
CA GLU A 12 -33.48 -9.82 17.38
C GLU A 12 -34.57 -9.72 16.31
N ASP A 13 -35.79 -9.35 16.68
CA ASP A 13 -36.81 -9.01 15.68
C ASP A 13 -36.38 -7.76 14.88
N ALA A 14 -36.62 -7.81 13.56
CA ALA A 14 -36.32 -6.70 12.66
C ALA A 14 -37.55 -6.17 11.92
N SER A 15 -38.76 -6.58 12.32
CA SER A 15 -39.99 -6.21 11.61
C SER A 15 -40.18 -4.69 11.52
N SER A 16 -39.81 -3.96 12.58
CA SER A 16 -39.84 -2.49 12.60
C SER A 16 -38.82 -1.80 11.69
N PHE A 17 -37.82 -2.52 11.17
CA PHE A 17 -36.80 -2.00 10.26
C PHE A 17 -37.02 -2.45 8.80
N TRP A 18 -37.84 -3.47 8.58
CA TRP A 18 -38.15 -3.99 7.25
C TRP A 18 -38.87 -2.92 6.42
N GLY A 19 -38.49 -2.77 5.14
CA GLY A 19 -38.97 -1.70 4.26
C GLY A 19 -38.23 -0.37 4.42
N MET A 20 -37.43 -0.17 5.48
CA MET A 20 -36.66 1.07 5.64
C MET A 20 -35.48 1.11 4.67
N CYS A 21 -35.18 2.31 4.17
CA CYS A 21 -33.93 2.57 3.46
C CYS A 21 -32.72 2.35 4.38
N THR A 22 -31.57 2.14 3.76
CA THR A 22 -30.31 1.77 4.43
C THR A 22 -29.89 2.79 5.49
N PHE A 23 -30.00 4.09 5.17
CA PHE A 23 -29.61 5.18 6.05
C PHE A 23 -30.47 5.23 7.32
N THR A 24 -31.79 5.17 7.17
CA THR A 24 -32.73 5.21 8.31
C THR A 24 -32.62 3.95 9.18
N ALA A 25 -32.44 2.78 8.56
CA ALA A 25 -32.23 1.54 9.30
C ALA A 25 -30.95 1.60 10.12
N GLU A 26 -29.83 2.06 9.52
CA GLU A 26 -28.57 2.21 10.22
C GLU A 26 -28.65 3.23 11.36
N GLU A 27 -29.23 4.41 11.11
CA GLU A 27 -29.40 5.46 12.11
C GLU A 27 -30.18 4.94 13.33
N LYS A 28 -31.34 4.31 13.11
CA LYS A 28 -32.16 3.77 14.20
C LYS A 28 -31.46 2.65 14.97
N LEU A 29 -30.76 1.74 14.27
CA LEU A 29 -29.99 0.68 14.94
C LEU A 29 -28.86 1.26 15.81
N ARG A 30 -28.20 2.32 15.35
CA ARG A 30 -27.19 3.05 16.14
C ARG A 30 -27.80 3.78 17.33
N SER A 31 -28.95 4.44 17.15
CA SER A 31 -29.68 5.07 18.26
C SER A 31 -30.10 4.05 19.32
N GLN A 32 -30.48 2.83 18.92
CA GLN A 32 -30.86 1.77 19.84
C GLN A 32 -29.67 1.16 20.60
N HIS A 33 -28.52 0.96 19.93
CA HIS A 33 -27.40 0.18 20.48
C HIS A 33 -26.16 0.99 20.87
N GLY A 34 -26.17 2.30 20.62
CA GLY A 34 -25.06 3.22 20.90
C GLY A 34 -23.89 3.07 19.91
N VAL A 35 -22.67 3.04 20.43
CA VAL A 35 -21.45 2.90 19.62
C VAL A 35 -21.32 1.45 19.12
N CYS A 36 -21.75 1.22 17.87
CA CYS A 36 -21.69 -0.07 17.18
C CYS A 36 -21.31 0.10 15.70
N GLY A 37 -20.91 -0.99 15.06
CA GLY A 37 -20.89 -1.11 13.60
C GLY A 37 -22.19 -1.75 13.12
N VAL A 38 -22.74 -1.26 12.00
CA VAL A 38 -23.97 -1.78 11.41
C VAL A 38 -23.73 -2.10 9.94
N ALA A 39 -24.05 -3.31 9.51
CA ALA A 39 -24.18 -3.69 8.11
C ALA A 39 -25.63 -4.08 7.83
N CYS A 40 -26.28 -3.44 6.87
CA CYS A 40 -27.70 -3.64 6.60
C CYS A 40 -28.03 -3.68 5.10
N ILE A 41 -29.21 -4.17 4.76
CA ILE A 41 -29.78 -4.12 3.41
C ILE A 41 -30.89 -3.07 3.35
N GLY A 42 -31.10 -2.50 2.16
CA GLY A 42 -32.29 -1.69 1.85
C GLY A 42 -33.39 -2.52 1.20
N PRO A 43 -34.46 -1.86 0.71
CA PRO A 43 -35.54 -2.50 -0.03
C PRO A 43 -35.07 -3.41 -1.18
N ALA A 44 -33.97 -3.07 -1.87
CA ALA A 44 -33.45 -3.93 -2.93
C ALA A 44 -33.06 -5.33 -2.45
N GLY A 45 -32.42 -5.41 -1.27
CA GLY A 45 -32.06 -6.69 -0.67
C GLY A 45 -33.28 -7.47 -0.21
N GLU A 46 -34.23 -6.78 0.44
CA GLU A 46 -35.50 -7.36 0.91
C GLU A 46 -36.33 -7.96 -0.22
N ASN A 47 -36.28 -7.33 -1.41
CA ASN A 47 -36.99 -7.78 -2.61
C ASN A 47 -36.16 -8.68 -3.54
N LEU A 48 -35.01 -9.18 -3.06
CA LEU A 48 -34.16 -10.17 -3.76
C LEU A 48 -33.63 -9.71 -5.13
N VAL A 49 -33.36 -8.42 -5.28
CA VAL A 49 -32.85 -7.82 -6.52
C VAL A 49 -31.39 -8.23 -6.76
N TYR A 50 -31.03 -8.67 -7.96
CA TYR A 50 -29.71 -9.28 -8.22
C TYR A 50 -28.52 -8.32 -8.09
N LEU A 51 -28.79 -7.01 -8.14
CA LEU A 51 -27.81 -5.95 -7.91
C LEU A 51 -27.88 -5.34 -6.49
N ALA A 52 -28.57 -6.00 -5.56
CA ALA A 52 -28.67 -5.55 -4.18
C ALA A 52 -27.35 -5.70 -3.41
N ASN A 53 -27.02 -4.68 -2.62
CA ASN A 53 -25.80 -4.57 -1.84
C ASN A 53 -26.08 -4.64 -0.34
N ILE A 54 -25.01 -4.88 0.41
CA ILE A 54 -24.98 -4.68 1.87
C ILE A 54 -24.28 -3.33 2.13
N MET A 55 -24.88 -2.50 2.96
CA MET A 55 -24.46 -1.12 3.26
C MET A 55 -24.00 -0.97 4.71
N SER A 56 -22.97 -0.17 4.94
CA SER A 56 -22.44 0.12 6.29
C SER A 56 -21.74 1.47 6.32
N GLU A 57 -22.24 2.44 7.11
CA GLU A 57 -21.65 3.77 7.26
C GLU A 57 -21.43 4.53 5.93
N GLY A 58 -22.33 4.36 4.98
CA GLY A 58 -22.17 4.89 3.61
C GLY A 58 -21.08 4.17 2.80
N ARG A 59 -20.59 3.02 3.25
CA ARG A 59 -19.75 2.08 2.50
C ARG A 59 -20.59 0.91 2.01
N THR A 60 -20.07 0.21 1.02
CA THR A 60 -20.83 -0.78 0.25
C THR A 60 -19.99 -2.04 0.11
N ALA A 61 -20.49 -3.17 0.61
CA ALA A 61 -20.06 -4.48 0.14
C ALA A 61 -20.82 -4.76 -1.16
N GLY A 62 -20.26 -4.22 -2.25
CA GLY A 62 -20.96 -4.07 -3.51
C GLY A 62 -20.77 -5.23 -4.47
N ARG A 63 -21.73 -5.32 -5.40
CA ARG A 63 -21.74 -6.15 -6.61
C ARG A 63 -21.96 -7.64 -6.35
N GLY A 64 -22.58 -8.32 -7.31
CA GLY A 64 -22.83 -9.77 -7.26
C GLY A 64 -24.00 -10.19 -6.36
N GLY A 65 -24.84 -9.24 -5.92
CA GLY A 65 -26.13 -9.56 -5.30
C GLY A 65 -26.08 -10.08 -3.86
N LEU A 66 -25.01 -9.78 -3.10
CA LEU A 66 -24.91 -10.21 -1.70
C LEU A 66 -26.05 -9.69 -0.82
N GLY A 67 -26.61 -8.51 -1.13
CA GLY A 67 -27.77 -7.97 -0.44
C GLY A 67 -29.03 -8.81 -0.66
N ALA A 68 -29.23 -9.39 -1.86
CA ALA A 68 -30.33 -10.30 -2.12
C ALA A 68 -30.16 -11.63 -1.39
N VAL A 69 -28.93 -12.15 -1.30
CA VAL A 69 -28.64 -13.34 -0.49
C VAL A 69 -28.97 -13.09 0.98
N MET A 70 -28.58 -11.93 1.52
CA MET A 70 -28.90 -11.54 2.90
C MET A 70 -30.41 -11.39 3.11
N GLY A 71 -31.13 -10.76 2.17
CA GLY A 71 -32.59 -10.63 2.19
C GLY A 71 -33.33 -11.97 2.08
N SER A 72 -32.81 -12.92 1.29
CA SER A 72 -33.40 -14.26 1.16
C SER A 72 -33.41 -15.06 2.46
N LYS A 73 -32.59 -14.64 3.43
CA LYS A 73 -32.50 -15.20 4.78
C LYS A 73 -33.31 -14.40 5.80
N ASN A 74 -34.16 -13.46 5.35
CA ASN A 74 -34.90 -12.51 6.18
C ASN A 74 -34.00 -11.74 7.17
N LEU A 75 -32.74 -11.50 6.78
CA LEU A 75 -31.75 -10.86 7.64
C LEU A 75 -31.61 -9.37 7.27
N LYS A 76 -32.26 -8.48 8.01
CA LYS A 76 -32.19 -7.03 7.74
C LYS A 76 -30.81 -6.41 8.00
N ALA A 77 -30.15 -6.83 9.08
CA ALA A 77 -28.90 -6.23 9.51
C ALA A 77 -28.05 -7.17 10.38
N LEU A 78 -26.77 -6.83 10.47
CA LEU A 78 -25.80 -7.31 11.45
C LEU A 78 -25.29 -6.10 12.24
N VAL A 79 -25.44 -6.13 13.56
CA VAL A 79 -24.97 -5.10 14.49
C VAL A 79 -23.86 -5.69 15.34
N VAL A 80 -22.69 -5.04 15.38
CA VAL A 80 -21.51 -5.54 16.09
C VAL A 80 -20.98 -4.49 17.06
N LYS A 81 -20.77 -4.92 18.31
CA LYS A 81 -20.11 -4.18 19.38
C LYS A 81 -18.96 -5.02 19.91
N GLY A 82 -17.78 -4.43 20.00
CA GLY A 82 -16.59 -5.12 20.49
C GLY A 82 -15.61 -4.18 21.16
N GLY A 83 -15.13 -4.57 22.35
CA GLY A 83 -14.05 -3.90 23.07
C GLY A 83 -12.87 -4.82 23.39
N LYS A 84 -12.86 -6.05 22.86
CA LYS A 84 -11.78 -7.01 23.09
C LYS A 84 -10.50 -6.55 22.40
N ARG A 85 -9.38 -6.63 23.11
CA ARG A 85 -8.05 -6.36 22.54
C ARG A 85 -7.58 -7.55 21.72
N ILE A 86 -7.01 -7.27 20.56
CA ILE A 86 -6.34 -8.27 19.73
C ILE A 86 -4.94 -8.50 20.30
N LYS A 87 -4.54 -9.77 20.46
CA LYS A 87 -3.19 -10.13 20.88
C LYS A 87 -2.26 -10.06 19.68
N ILE A 88 -1.17 -9.29 19.81
CA ILE A 88 -0.12 -9.15 18.79
C ILE A 88 1.07 -10.01 19.23
N PHE A 89 1.63 -10.81 18.31
CA PHE A 89 2.75 -11.71 18.61
C PHE A 89 4.06 -10.96 18.87
N ASP A 90 4.41 -10.01 18.01
CA ASP A 90 5.59 -9.13 18.14
C ASP A 90 5.19 -7.65 18.02
N GLU A 91 4.93 -7.00 19.16
CA GLU A 91 4.46 -5.61 19.23
C GLU A 91 5.49 -4.61 18.70
N LYS A 92 6.79 -4.87 18.92
CA LYS A 92 7.86 -3.96 18.49
C LYS A 92 7.93 -3.96 16.97
N ALA A 93 8.03 -5.14 16.36
CA ALA A 93 8.10 -5.25 14.92
C ALA A 93 6.82 -4.74 14.25
N TYR A 94 5.63 -5.05 14.82
CA TYR A 94 4.34 -4.55 14.33
C TYR A 94 4.27 -3.01 14.33
N ARG A 95 4.68 -2.35 15.42
CA ARG A 95 4.68 -0.88 15.48
C ARG A 95 5.65 -0.26 14.48
N THR A 96 6.84 -0.84 14.31
CA THR A 96 7.84 -0.33 13.38
C THR A 96 7.40 -0.49 11.92
N ILE A 97 6.82 -1.64 11.54
CA ILE A 97 6.28 -1.81 10.17
C ILE A 97 5.09 -0.88 9.90
N LEU A 98 4.21 -0.66 10.88
CA LEU A 98 3.12 0.31 10.74
C LEU A 98 3.62 1.74 10.54
N LYS A 99 4.67 2.16 11.26
CA LYS A 99 5.32 3.47 11.07
C LYS A 99 5.89 3.59 9.64
N LYS A 100 6.57 2.54 9.13
CA LYS A 100 7.07 2.48 7.74
C LYS A 100 5.94 2.66 6.73
N ILE A 101 4.90 1.81 6.81
CA ILE A 101 3.79 1.82 5.85
C ILE A 101 3.04 3.15 5.89
N LYS A 102 2.78 3.67 7.10
CA LYS A 102 2.16 4.99 7.26
C LYS A 102 3.00 6.08 6.58
N PHE A 103 4.31 6.08 6.81
CA PHE A 103 5.22 7.03 6.16
C PHE A 103 5.15 6.93 4.63
N ILE A 104 5.20 5.71 4.06
CA ILE A 104 5.12 5.51 2.61
C ILE A 104 3.79 6.04 2.06
N ILE A 105 2.67 5.65 2.67
CA ILE A 105 1.34 6.05 2.22
C ILE A 105 1.16 7.57 2.30
N GLU A 106 1.55 8.21 3.41
CA GLU A 106 1.36 9.65 3.64
C GLU A 106 2.19 10.53 2.71
N ASN A 107 3.34 10.04 2.24
CA ASN A 107 4.27 10.76 1.37
C ASN A 107 4.19 10.34 -0.11
N ASP A 108 3.21 9.51 -0.47
CA ASP A 108 2.99 9.08 -1.84
C ASP A 108 2.17 10.11 -2.66
N PRO A 109 2.53 10.42 -3.93
CA PRO A 109 1.79 11.38 -4.77
C PRO A 109 0.33 11.00 -5.07
N PHE A 110 -0.05 9.74 -4.89
CA PHE A 110 -1.40 9.26 -5.12
C PHE A 110 -2.17 9.07 -3.81
N THR A 111 -1.60 8.35 -2.84
CA THR A 111 -2.27 7.98 -1.57
C THR A 111 -2.03 8.95 -0.41
N GLY A 112 -1.07 9.87 -0.55
CA GLY A 112 -0.63 10.77 0.52
C GLY A 112 -1.61 11.86 0.89
N PHE A 113 -1.29 12.61 1.95
CA PHE A 113 -2.15 13.69 2.46
C PHE A 113 -2.39 14.77 1.40
N ASP A 114 -1.39 15.05 0.57
CA ASP A 114 -1.49 15.97 -0.58
C ASP A 114 -1.58 15.24 -1.92
N GLY A 115 -1.81 13.93 -1.89
CA GLY A 115 -1.90 13.07 -3.07
C GLY A 115 -3.25 13.16 -3.77
N THR A 116 -3.32 12.57 -4.97
CA THR A 116 -4.52 12.55 -5.84
C THR A 116 -5.78 12.11 -5.08
N LEU A 117 -5.75 10.96 -4.40
CA LEU A 117 -6.93 10.42 -3.71
C LEU A 117 -7.39 11.29 -2.54
N SER A 118 -6.43 11.90 -1.83
CA SER A 118 -6.75 12.79 -0.71
C SER A 118 -7.38 14.09 -1.19
N LYS A 119 -6.90 14.67 -2.28
CA LYS A 119 -7.39 15.95 -2.82
C LYS A 119 -8.72 15.80 -3.56
N PHE A 120 -8.78 14.83 -4.48
CA PHE A 120 -9.85 14.71 -5.46
C PHE A 120 -10.73 13.47 -5.27
N GLY A 121 -10.43 12.62 -4.28
CA GLY A 121 -11.06 11.31 -4.17
C GLY A 121 -10.67 10.42 -5.35
N THR A 122 -11.45 9.37 -5.58
CA THR A 122 -11.24 8.48 -6.73
C THR A 122 -11.51 9.18 -8.07
N ALA A 123 -12.31 10.25 -8.08
CA ALA A 123 -12.60 11.06 -9.27
C ALA A 123 -11.37 11.79 -9.86
N GLY A 124 -10.23 11.85 -9.13
CA GLY A 124 -8.97 12.44 -9.61
C GLY A 124 -8.30 11.69 -10.77
N ILE A 125 -8.96 10.68 -11.35
CA ILE A 125 -8.51 9.99 -12.57
C ILE A 125 -9.38 10.28 -13.80
N VAL A 126 -10.51 11.00 -13.66
CA VAL A 126 -11.45 11.26 -14.78
C VAL A 126 -10.72 11.77 -16.03
N HIS A 127 -9.89 12.81 -15.90
CA HIS A 127 -9.14 13.36 -17.02
C HIS A 127 -8.12 12.39 -17.62
N ARG A 128 -7.48 11.54 -16.79
CA ARG A 128 -6.52 10.54 -17.26
C ARG A 128 -7.20 9.44 -18.06
N ILE A 129 -8.33 8.92 -17.56
CA ILE A 129 -9.13 7.91 -18.27
C ILE A 129 -9.73 8.49 -19.55
N ARG A 130 -10.23 9.73 -19.51
CA ARG A 130 -10.70 10.44 -20.70
C ARG A 130 -9.59 10.59 -21.74
N SER A 131 -8.39 10.99 -21.33
CA SER A 131 -7.25 11.17 -22.24
C SER A 131 -6.78 9.87 -22.86
N ALA A 132 -6.92 8.76 -22.14
CA ALA A 132 -6.69 7.42 -22.66
C ALA A 132 -7.78 6.93 -23.62
N GLY A 133 -8.89 7.67 -23.79
CA GLY A 133 -9.99 7.31 -24.69
C GLY A 133 -10.85 6.15 -24.18
N ILE A 134 -10.75 5.80 -22.89
CA ILE A 134 -11.44 4.63 -22.31
C ILE A 134 -12.51 4.98 -21.28
N LEU A 135 -12.93 6.24 -21.19
CA LEU A 135 -14.01 6.68 -20.31
C LEU A 135 -15.36 6.35 -20.97
N PRO A 136 -16.18 5.44 -20.42
CA PRO A 136 -17.42 5.00 -21.05
C PRO A 136 -18.48 6.11 -21.16
N THR A 137 -19.17 6.11 -22.30
CA THR A 137 -20.24 7.06 -22.64
C THR A 137 -21.38 6.32 -23.32
N ASP A 138 -22.62 6.72 -23.02
CA ASP A 138 -23.83 6.29 -23.73
C ASP A 138 -23.90 4.76 -23.94
N ASP A 139 -23.81 3.99 -22.84
CA ASP A 139 -23.70 2.54 -22.81
C ASP A 139 -22.52 2.02 -23.65
N PHE A 140 -21.30 2.45 -23.31
CA PHE A 140 -20.07 2.06 -24.01
C PHE A 140 -20.16 2.21 -25.54
N SER A 141 -20.69 3.33 -26.03
CA SER A 141 -20.79 3.61 -27.48
C SER A 141 -19.41 3.72 -28.15
N GLY A 142 -18.40 4.19 -27.41
CA GLY A 142 -17.06 4.49 -27.91
C GLY A 142 -16.88 5.96 -28.25
N ARG A 143 -17.90 6.79 -28.02
CA ARG A 143 -17.80 8.24 -28.13
C ARG A 143 -16.85 8.77 -27.07
N MET A 144 -15.82 9.50 -27.51
CA MET A 144 -14.92 10.19 -26.60
C MET A 144 -15.50 11.56 -26.21
N LEU A 145 -15.46 11.89 -24.93
CA LEU A 145 -15.85 13.22 -24.44
C LEU A 145 -14.78 14.27 -24.72
N SER A 146 -15.18 15.52 -24.88
CA SER A 146 -14.23 16.64 -24.79
C SER A 146 -13.72 16.83 -23.35
N PHE A 147 -12.70 17.67 -23.14
CA PHE A 147 -12.26 18.00 -21.78
C PHE A 147 -13.34 18.81 -21.05
N GLU A 148 -13.98 19.75 -21.74
CA GLU A 148 -15.06 20.59 -21.21
C GLU A 148 -16.27 19.76 -20.76
N GLU A 149 -16.57 18.67 -21.47
CA GLU A 149 -17.62 17.72 -21.07
C GLU A 149 -17.22 16.93 -19.82
N ALA A 150 -15.98 16.44 -19.76
CA ALA A 150 -15.47 15.68 -18.62
C ALA A 150 -15.28 16.54 -17.36
N ASP A 151 -14.96 17.83 -17.54
CA ASP A 151 -14.78 18.79 -16.46
C ASP A 151 -16.05 18.97 -15.63
N LYS A 152 -17.23 18.71 -16.17
CA LYS A 152 -18.50 18.83 -15.42
C LYS A 152 -18.58 17.90 -14.21
N PHE A 153 -17.81 16.81 -14.22
CA PHE A 153 -17.80 15.79 -13.16
C PHE A 153 -16.38 15.32 -12.78
N SER A 154 -15.35 16.09 -13.15
CA SER A 154 -13.95 15.79 -12.80
C SER A 154 -13.68 15.96 -11.31
N GLY A 155 -12.67 15.26 -10.78
CA GLY A 155 -12.30 15.39 -9.37
C GLY A 155 -11.91 16.82 -8.98
N GLU A 156 -11.30 17.54 -9.92
CA GLU A 156 -10.91 18.94 -9.83
C GLU A 156 -12.12 19.86 -9.69
N SER A 157 -13.11 19.73 -10.59
CA SER A 157 -14.36 20.51 -10.49
C SER A 157 -15.17 20.17 -9.25
N ILE A 158 -15.21 18.90 -8.86
CA ILE A 158 -15.85 18.48 -7.60
C ILE A 158 -15.16 19.14 -6.41
N ARG A 159 -13.83 19.21 -6.43
CA ARG A 159 -13.04 19.85 -5.38
C ARG A 159 -13.30 21.36 -5.28
N GLU A 160 -13.43 22.04 -6.41
CA GLU A 160 -13.66 23.47 -6.46
C GLU A 160 -15.09 23.85 -6.05
N LYS A 161 -16.09 23.17 -6.61
CA LYS A 161 -17.49 23.62 -6.54
C LYS A 161 -18.30 23.00 -5.41
N PHE A 162 -17.99 21.75 -5.04
CA PHE A 162 -18.87 20.95 -4.17
C PHE A 162 -18.19 20.46 -2.89
N TYR A 163 -16.88 20.64 -2.72
CA TYR A 163 -16.15 20.04 -1.61
C TYR A 163 -16.55 20.63 -0.25
N PHE A 164 -16.96 19.75 0.67
CA PHE A 164 -17.20 20.10 2.06
C PHE A 164 -16.12 19.51 2.98
N GLY A 165 -15.62 18.33 2.65
CA GLY A 165 -14.63 17.63 3.46
C GLY A 165 -14.32 16.24 2.94
N ARG A 166 -13.61 15.45 3.74
CA ARG A 166 -13.33 14.05 3.44
C ARG A 166 -13.56 13.16 4.66
N ARG A 167 -13.81 11.87 4.39
CA ARG A 167 -14.00 10.84 5.42
C ARG A 167 -13.21 9.59 5.03
N GLY A 168 -12.32 9.17 5.93
CA GLY A 168 -11.60 7.91 5.80
C GLY A 168 -12.42 6.70 6.22
N CYS A 169 -12.00 5.53 5.74
CA CYS A 169 -12.30 4.27 6.41
C CYS A 169 -11.55 4.22 7.76
N TYR A 170 -11.83 3.19 8.56
CA TYR A 170 -11.17 2.99 9.84
C TYR A 170 -9.63 3.05 9.71
N LEU A 171 -8.98 3.92 10.50
CA LEU A 171 -7.53 4.15 10.55
C LEU A 171 -6.84 4.55 9.23
N CYS A 172 -7.59 4.87 8.17
CA CYS A 172 -7.01 5.14 6.85
C CYS A 172 -6.47 6.59 6.75
N PRO A 173 -5.16 6.80 6.53
CA PRO A 173 -4.57 8.14 6.40
C PRO A 173 -4.90 8.82 5.07
N THR A 174 -5.15 8.06 4.00
CA THR A 174 -5.50 8.61 2.67
C THR A 174 -6.85 9.33 2.68
N ALA A 175 -7.82 8.79 3.42
CA ALA A 175 -9.17 9.31 3.53
C ALA A 175 -9.82 9.71 2.18
N CYS A 176 -9.88 8.79 1.22
CA CYS A 176 -10.34 9.07 -0.14
C CYS A 176 -11.82 9.47 -0.23
N GLY A 177 -12.67 9.01 0.69
CA GLY A 177 -14.12 9.27 0.65
C GLY A 177 -14.44 10.76 0.72
N ARG A 178 -15.28 11.24 -0.21
CA ARG A 178 -15.64 12.66 -0.33
C ARG A 178 -16.89 12.97 0.47
N ARG A 179 -16.88 14.12 1.15
CA ARG A 179 -18.10 14.79 1.63
C ARG A 179 -18.29 16.02 0.78
N ILE A 180 -19.47 16.12 0.17
CA ILE A 180 -19.82 17.20 -0.73
C ILE A 180 -21.01 17.97 -0.18
N LYS A 181 -21.10 19.25 -0.55
CA LYS A 181 -22.28 20.09 -0.35
C LYS A 181 -22.92 20.30 -1.72
N VAL A 182 -24.10 19.73 -1.89
CA VAL A 182 -24.92 19.85 -3.10
C VAL A 182 -26.21 20.53 -2.67
N ARG A 183 -26.58 21.61 -3.37
CA ARG A 183 -27.63 22.54 -2.91
C ARG A 183 -27.39 22.94 -1.44
N ASN A 184 -28.27 22.56 -0.51
CA ASN A 184 -28.17 22.85 0.93
C ASN A 184 -27.90 21.62 1.81
N THR A 185 -27.51 20.48 1.21
CA THR A 185 -27.31 19.23 1.95
C THR A 185 -25.87 18.77 1.85
N ILE A 186 -25.29 18.43 3.00
CA ILE A 186 -23.98 17.78 3.07
C ILE A 186 -24.19 16.28 3.00
N THR A 187 -23.59 15.64 2.00
CA THR A 187 -23.76 14.22 1.75
C THR A 187 -22.44 13.56 1.35
N LYS A 188 -22.45 12.24 1.20
CA LYS A 188 -21.33 11.49 0.63
C LYS A 188 -21.26 11.77 -0.87
N GLY A 189 -20.05 12.06 -1.36
CA GLY A 189 -19.79 12.15 -2.79
C GLY A 189 -19.63 10.76 -3.42
N PRO A 190 -20.17 10.52 -4.63
CA PRO A 190 -19.97 9.28 -5.36
C PRO A 190 -18.48 9.04 -5.68
N GLU A 191 -18.09 7.77 -5.73
CA GLU A 191 -16.76 7.36 -6.20
C GLU A 191 -16.71 7.42 -7.74
N TYR A 192 -15.51 7.42 -8.32
CA TYR A 192 -15.27 7.46 -9.78
C TYR A 192 -16.18 6.52 -10.57
N GLU A 193 -16.28 5.27 -10.13
CA GLU A 193 -17.13 4.25 -10.76
C GLU A 193 -18.60 4.69 -10.82
N SER A 194 -19.14 5.15 -9.70
CA SER A 194 -20.52 5.66 -9.65
C SER A 194 -20.68 6.91 -10.51
N ILE A 195 -19.71 7.82 -10.50
CA ILE A 195 -19.74 9.06 -11.29
C ILE A 195 -19.85 8.73 -12.78
N VAL A 196 -18.97 7.86 -13.27
CA VAL A 196 -18.91 7.55 -14.71
C VAL A 196 -20.09 6.68 -15.14
N MET A 197 -20.45 5.67 -14.34
CA MET A 197 -21.51 4.73 -14.70
C MET A 197 -22.90 5.35 -14.65
N LEU A 198 -23.22 6.14 -13.60
CA LEU A 198 -24.51 6.86 -13.49
C LEU A 198 -24.49 8.20 -14.24
N GLY A 199 -23.31 8.68 -14.63
CA GLY A 199 -23.13 9.88 -15.42
C GLY A 199 -23.00 9.58 -16.91
N PRO A 200 -21.83 9.83 -17.53
CA PRO A 200 -21.67 9.80 -18.97
C PRO A 200 -22.04 8.47 -19.62
N ASN A 201 -21.84 7.33 -18.95
CA ASN A 201 -22.27 6.04 -19.50
C ASN A 201 -23.81 5.91 -19.53
N SER A 202 -24.50 6.54 -18.59
CA SER A 202 -25.96 6.59 -18.57
C SER A 202 -26.53 7.77 -19.37
N GLY A 203 -25.68 8.68 -19.86
CA GLY A 203 -26.03 9.92 -20.58
C GLY A 203 -26.38 11.11 -19.67
N PHE A 204 -25.87 11.14 -18.44
CA PHE A 204 -25.98 12.27 -17.52
C PHE A 204 -24.62 12.95 -17.36
N TYR A 205 -24.56 14.28 -17.41
CA TYR A 205 -23.30 15.03 -17.39
C TYR A 205 -23.24 16.07 -16.28
N ASP A 206 -24.39 16.44 -15.70
CA ASP A 206 -24.44 17.31 -14.55
C ASP A 206 -24.11 16.53 -13.27
N TYR A 207 -23.19 17.06 -12.47
CA TYR A 207 -22.73 16.36 -11.27
C TYR A 207 -23.80 16.27 -10.18
N GLU A 208 -24.70 17.25 -10.06
CA GLU A 208 -25.78 17.19 -9.07
C GLU A 208 -26.79 16.09 -9.43
N GLU A 209 -27.12 15.92 -10.72
CA GLU A 209 -27.96 14.81 -11.20
C GLU A 209 -27.32 13.44 -10.92
N ILE A 210 -26.01 13.32 -11.17
CA ILE A 210 -25.24 12.09 -10.87
C ILE A 210 -25.28 11.78 -9.37
N VAL A 211 -25.13 12.79 -8.52
CA VAL A 211 -25.24 12.64 -7.06
C VAL A 211 -26.65 12.19 -6.67
N GLU A 212 -27.70 12.74 -7.28
CA GLU A 212 -29.09 12.36 -7.00
C GLU A 212 -29.34 10.86 -7.30
N LEU A 213 -28.90 10.39 -8.47
CA LEU A 213 -28.96 8.98 -8.84
C LEU A 213 -28.16 8.07 -7.88
N ALA A 214 -26.95 8.51 -7.50
CA ALA A 214 -26.09 7.74 -6.61
C ALA A 214 -26.66 7.63 -5.18
N LEU A 215 -27.25 8.71 -4.67
CA LEU A 215 -27.90 8.69 -3.36
C LEU A 215 -29.13 7.79 -3.36
N GLU A 216 -29.89 7.76 -4.46
CA GLU A 216 -31.04 6.86 -4.56
C GLU A 216 -30.62 5.39 -4.55
N CYS A 217 -29.51 5.06 -5.24
CA CYS A 217 -28.91 3.73 -5.16
C CYS A 217 -28.47 3.39 -3.72
N ASP A 218 -27.76 4.30 -3.04
CA ASP A 218 -27.28 4.06 -1.68
C ASP A 218 -28.46 3.88 -0.69
N LYS A 219 -29.52 4.68 -0.79
CA LYS A 219 -30.75 4.56 0.03
C LYS A 219 -31.41 3.20 -0.14
N LEU A 220 -31.59 2.77 -1.39
CA LEU A 220 -32.31 1.54 -1.72
C LEU A 220 -31.44 0.29 -1.56
N GLY A 221 -30.12 0.46 -1.47
CA GLY A 221 -29.14 -0.61 -1.34
C GLY A 221 -28.80 -1.28 -2.67
N LEU A 222 -28.55 -0.50 -3.72
CA LEU A 222 -28.25 -0.96 -5.08
C LEU A 222 -26.77 -0.72 -5.46
N ASP A 223 -26.24 -1.56 -6.36
CA ASP A 223 -24.93 -1.37 -7.00
C ASP A 223 -24.98 -0.28 -8.07
N THR A 224 -24.31 0.84 -7.81
CA THR A 224 -24.25 1.99 -8.72
C THR A 224 -23.64 1.66 -10.09
N ILE A 225 -22.69 0.73 -10.15
CA ILE A 225 -22.06 0.32 -11.41
C ILE A 225 -23.09 -0.41 -12.27
N SER A 226 -23.74 -1.41 -11.69
CA SER A 226 -24.73 -2.23 -12.40
C SER A 226 -25.98 -1.43 -12.74
N THR A 227 -26.44 -0.56 -11.82
CA THR A 227 -27.52 0.39 -12.10
C THR A 227 -27.15 1.33 -13.25
N GLY A 228 -25.97 1.96 -13.24
CA GLY A 228 -25.57 2.87 -14.31
C GLY A 228 -25.38 2.19 -15.67
N ASN A 229 -24.92 0.93 -15.68
CA ASN A 229 -24.90 0.13 -16.91
C ASN A 229 -26.32 -0.11 -17.44
N ILE A 230 -27.25 -0.51 -16.55
CA ILE A 230 -28.66 -0.73 -16.88
C ILE A 230 -29.34 0.55 -17.38
N LEU A 231 -29.09 1.71 -16.75
CA LEU A 231 -29.67 2.98 -17.19
C LEU A 231 -29.17 3.35 -18.60
N GLY A 232 -27.86 3.25 -18.86
CA GLY A 232 -27.34 3.43 -20.20
C GLY A 232 -28.02 2.50 -21.21
N TYR A 233 -28.12 1.21 -20.89
CA TYR A 233 -28.77 0.21 -21.73
C TYR A 233 -30.26 0.50 -21.97
N ALA A 234 -31.01 0.88 -20.92
CA ALA A 234 -32.43 1.22 -20.99
C ALA A 234 -32.68 2.50 -21.81
N ARG A 235 -31.79 3.48 -21.72
CA ARG A 235 -31.84 4.70 -22.53
C ARG A 235 -31.66 4.38 -24.02
N GLN A 236 -30.74 3.48 -24.36
CA GLN A 236 -30.55 3.02 -25.75
C GLN A 236 -31.76 2.22 -26.30
N LEU A 237 -32.58 1.66 -25.42
CA LEU A 237 -33.85 1.04 -25.78
C LEU A 237 -35.03 2.04 -25.84
N GLY A 238 -34.81 3.31 -25.51
CA GLY A 238 -35.86 4.33 -25.43
C GLY A 238 -36.80 4.19 -24.23
N ILE A 239 -36.45 3.38 -23.22
CA ILE A 239 -37.27 3.14 -22.02
C ILE A 239 -37.24 4.35 -21.09
N ILE A 240 -36.11 5.06 -21.04
CA ILE A 240 -35.90 6.26 -20.22
C ILE A 240 -35.29 7.36 -21.07
N SER A 241 -35.63 8.62 -20.77
CA SER A 241 -35.02 9.79 -21.42
C SER A 241 -34.62 10.88 -20.43
N THR A 242 -35.26 10.97 -19.26
CA THR A 242 -35.02 12.01 -18.27
C THR A 242 -34.45 11.47 -16.95
N LEU A 243 -33.96 12.38 -16.10
CA LEU A 243 -33.58 12.06 -14.72
C LEU A 243 -34.75 11.44 -13.93
N LYS A 244 -35.96 11.99 -14.12
CA LYS A 244 -37.18 11.51 -13.45
C LYS A 244 -37.50 10.05 -13.83
N ASP A 245 -37.40 9.72 -15.12
CA ASP A 245 -37.63 8.33 -15.58
C ASP A 245 -36.57 7.39 -15.01
N SER A 246 -35.33 7.87 -14.90
CA SER A 246 -34.21 7.09 -14.37
C SER A 246 -34.37 6.79 -12.88
N LEU A 247 -34.75 7.79 -12.08
CA LEU A 247 -35.05 7.62 -10.65
C LEU A 247 -36.23 6.65 -10.45
N LYS A 248 -37.27 6.78 -11.27
CA LYS A 248 -38.42 5.85 -11.25
C LYS A 248 -37.98 4.42 -11.57
N LEU A 249 -37.14 4.24 -12.60
CA LEU A 249 -36.63 2.91 -12.96
C LEU A 249 -35.75 2.32 -11.85
N ILE A 250 -34.91 3.12 -11.18
CA ILE A 250 -34.13 2.69 -10.01
C ILE A 250 -35.07 2.16 -8.91
N GLU A 251 -36.16 2.89 -8.61
CA GLU A 251 -37.15 2.47 -7.62
C GLU A 251 -37.85 1.17 -8.04
N GLU A 252 -38.34 1.09 -9.28
CA GLU A 252 -38.95 -0.14 -9.82
C GLU A 252 -37.99 -1.33 -9.77
N ILE A 253 -36.70 -1.10 -10.02
CA ILE A 253 -35.66 -2.11 -9.87
C ILE A 253 -35.57 -2.58 -8.42
N ALA A 254 -35.45 -1.65 -7.46
CA ALA A 254 -35.30 -1.95 -6.03
C ALA A 254 -36.50 -2.70 -5.44
N TYR A 255 -37.70 -2.45 -5.93
CA TYR A 255 -38.92 -3.15 -5.49
C TYR A 255 -39.24 -4.37 -6.35
N ASN A 256 -38.31 -4.82 -7.19
CA ASN A 256 -38.45 -6.00 -8.04
C ASN A 256 -39.67 -5.94 -9.00
N LYS A 257 -39.98 -4.75 -9.49
CA LYS A 257 -41.08 -4.46 -10.43
C LYS A 257 -40.59 -4.23 -11.86
N SER A 258 -39.29 -4.33 -12.09
CA SER A 258 -38.65 -4.11 -13.40
C SER A 258 -38.04 -5.39 -13.94
N VAL A 259 -38.02 -5.54 -15.26
CA VAL A 259 -37.27 -6.63 -15.94
C VAL A 259 -35.77 -6.57 -15.63
N PHE A 260 -35.26 -5.39 -15.27
CA PHE A 260 -33.86 -5.16 -14.92
C PHE A 260 -33.50 -5.58 -13.50
N SER A 261 -34.48 -5.92 -12.65
CA SER A 261 -34.23 -6.39 -11.26
C SER A 261 -33.42 -7.69 -11.20
N LYS A 262 -33.34 -8.42 -12.32
CA LYS A 262 -32.52 -9.64 -12.48
C LYS A 262 -31.22 -9.40 -13.26
N GLY A 263 -30.76 -8.16 -13.38
CA GLY A 263 -29.51 -7.78 -14.05
C GLY A 263 -29.62 -7.67 -15.57
N VAL A 264 -28.64 -7.00 -16.19
CA VAL A 264 -28.66 -6.64 -17.61
C VAL A 264 -28.58 -7.85 -18.53
N LYS A 265 -27.89 -8.93 -18.13
CA LYS A 265 -27.79 -10.17 -18.92
C LYS A 265 -29.16 -10.80 -19.18
N ASN A 266 -30.06 -10.76 -18.20
CA ASN A 266 -31.40 -11.31 -18.35
C ASN A 266 -32.30 -10.36 -19.16
N ALA A 267 -32.17 -9.05 -18.96
CA ALA A 267 -32.85 -8.06 -19.78
C ALA A 267 -32.43 -8.15 -21.27
N ALA A 268 -31.14 -8.36 -21.54
CA ALA A 268 -30.59 -8.50 -22.90
C ALA A 268 -31.27 -9.62 -23.71
N LYS A 269 -31.59 -10.75 -23.06
CA LYS A 269 -32.33 -11.85 -23.70
C LYS A 269 -33.75 -11.46 -24.09
N ILE A 270 -34.40 -10.59 -23.32
CA ILE A 270 -35.77 -10.12 -23.57
C ILE A 270 -35.78 -9.14 -24.74
N PHE A 271 -34.85 -8.18 -24.73
CA PHE A 271 -34.82 -7.10 -25.71
C PHE A 271 -34.04 -7.41 -26.98
N GLY A 272 -33.30 -8.52 -27.03
CA GLY A 272 -32.52 -8.93 -28.21
C GLY A 272 -31.31 -8.05 -28.52
N ARG A 273 -30.88 -7.18 -27.58
CA ARG A 273 -29.70 -6.32 -27.70
C ARG A 273 -28.62 -6.77 -26.72
N GLU A 274 -27.37 -6.84 -27.19
CA GLU A 274 -26.27 -7.30 -26.36
C GLU A 274 -25.90 -6.25 -25.29
N ALA A 275 -25.71 -6.70 -24.05
CA ALA A 275 -25.36 -5.85 -22.92
C ALA A 275 -23.86 -5.88 -22.60
N ALA A 276 -23.36 -4.80 -22.00
CA ALA A 276 -21.98 -4.70 -21.54
C ALA A 276 -21.79 -5.44 -20.20
N GLU A 277 -21.71 -6.78 -20.25
CA GLU A 277 -21.58 -7.67 -19.08
C GLU A 277 -20.57 -8.81 -19.34
N VAL A 278 -19.97 -9.32 -18.26
CA VAL A 278 -19.22 -10.60 -18.30
C VAL A 278 -19.69 -11.48 -17.15
N LYS A 279 -20.09 -12.73 -17.47
CA LYS A 279 -20.61 -13.73 -16.52
C LYS A 279 -21.86 -13.26 -15.75
N GLY A 280 -22.66 -12.40 -16.35
CA GLY A 280 -23.85 -11.81 -15.76
C GLY A 280 -23.61 -10.55 -14.95
N LEU A 281 -22.35 -10.10 -14.81
CA LEU A 281 -21.99 -8.90 -14.07
C LEU A 281 -21.63 -7.76 -15.02
N GLU A 282 -22.26 -6.62 -14.82
CA GLU A 282 -22.13 -5.41 -15.63
C GLU A 282 -20.67 -4.90 -15.66
N ILE A 283 -20.20 -4.41 -16.80
CA ILE A 283 -18.83 -3.90 -16.94
C ILE A 283 -18.71 -2.53 -16.24
N PRO A 284 -17.61 -2.28 -15.48
CA PRO A 284 -17.35 -1.02 -14.78
C PRO A 284 -16.79 0.09 -15.69
N ALA A 285 -16.40 1.22 -15.10
CA ALA A 285 -16.11 2.50 -15.76
C ALA A 285 -14.84 2.57 -16.64
N TYR A 286 -14.37 1.46 -17.20
CA TYR A 286 -13.26 1.46 -18.16
C TYR A 286 -13.67 0.67 -19.41
N ASP A 287 -13.63 1.35 -20.55
CA ASP A 287 -13.91 0.75 -21.84
C ASP A 287 -12.80 -0.25 -22.20
N PRO A 288 -13.11 -1.54 -22.37
CA PRO A 288 -12.09 -2.55 -22.62
C PRO A 288 -11.39 -2.36 -23.98
N ARG A 289 -11.96 -1.59 -24.93
CA ARG A 289 -11.39 -1.38 -26.27
C ARG A 289 -10.04 -0.70 -26.27
N GLY A 290 -9.76 0.16 -25.29
CA GLY A 290 -8.50 0.92 -25.26
C GLY A 290 -7.43 0.37 -24.32
N ALA A 291 -7.66 -0.77 -23.65
CA ALA A 291 -6.64 -1.41 -22.81
C ALA A 291 -6.82 -2.93 -22.71
N LEU A 292 -5.86 -3.69 -23.24
CA LEU A 292 -5.95 -5.14 -23.33
C LEU A 292 -5.82 -5.85 -21.98
N GLY A 293 -5.08 -5.27 -21.02
CA GLY A 293 -4.98 -5.82 -19.67
C GLY A 293 -6.32 -5.80 -18.95
N ILE A 294 -7.05 -4.68 -18.99
CA ILE A 294 -8.35 -4.58 -18.32
C ILE A 294 -9.41 -5.42 -19.03
N ALA A 295 -9.34 -5.50 -20.37
CA ALA A 295 -10.16 -6.40 -21.16
C ALA A 295 -10.01 -7.87 -20.72
N LEU A 296 -8.76 -8.33 -20.59
CA LEU A 296 -8.47 -9.68 -20.09
C LEU A 296 -8.88 -9.86 -18.62
N ALA A 297 -8.70 -8.84 -17.77
CA ALA A 297 -9.11 -8.88 -16.37
C ALA A 297 -10.63 -9.04 -16.22
N TYR A 298 -11.43 -8.36 -17.05
CA TYR A 298 -12.89 -8.54 -17.08
C TYR A 298 -13.27 -9.96 -17.50
N ALA A 299 -12.69 -10.44 -18.61
CA ALA A 299 -12.98 -11.76 -19.15
C ALA A 299 -12.67 -12.87 -18.13
N THR A 300 -11.53 -12.79 -17.44
CA THR A 300 -11.03 -13.87 -16.56
C THR A 300 -11.46 -13.74 -15.10
N SER A 301 -12.06 -12.63 -14.69
CA SER A 301 -12.48 -12.40 -13.29
C SER A 301 -13.46 -13.48 -12.79
N ASN A 302 -13.11 -14.12 -11.67
CA ASN A 302 -13.93 -15.13 -11.01
C ASN A 302 -15.31 -14.64 -10.56
N ARG A 303 -15.55 -13.33 -10.45
CA ARG A 303 -16.86 -12.78 -10.08
C ARG A 303 -17.64 -12.14 -11.23
N GLY A 304 -17.13 -12.26 -12.46
CA GLY A 304 -17.63 -11.52 -13.62
C GLY A 304 -16.96 -10.14 -13.80
N GLY A 305 -17.46 -9.37 -14.76
CA GLY A 305 -16.83 -8.13 -15.27
C GLY A 305 -16.47 -7.14 -14.16
N CYS A 306 -15.20 -7.13 -13.75
CA CYS A 306 -14.77 -6.32 -12.60
C CYS A 306 -13.29 -5.94 -12.63
N HIS A 307 -13.01 -4.66 -12.41
CA HIS A 307 -11.66 -4.09 -12.38
C HIS A 307 -10.88 -4.37 -11.08
N LEU A 308 -11.55 -4.77 -9.99
CA LEU A 308 -10.90 -4.97 -8.69
C LEU A 308 -10.34 -6.38 -8.47
N ARG A 309 -10.51 -7.32 -9.42
CA ARG A 309 -9.78 -8.60 -9.39
C ARG A 309 -8.38 -8.45 -9.99
N ALA A 310 -8.22 -7.62 -11.03
CA ALA A 310 -6.93 -7.10 -11.47
C ALA A 310 -7.13 -5.67 -11.99
N TYR A 311 -6.52 -4.70 -11.30
CA TYR A 311 -6.66 -3.28 -11.64
C TYR A 311 -5.52 -2.83 -12.54
N THR A 312 -5.45 -3.39 -13.74
CA THR A 312 -4.36 -3.11 -14.70
C THR A 312 -4.37 -1.68 -15.21
N ILE A 313 -5.45 -0.92 -15.00
CA ILE A 313 -5.49 0.53 -15.22
C ILE A 313 -4.35 1.26 -14.50
N ALA A 314 -3.91 0.77 -13.33
CA ALA A 314 -2.78 1.36 -12.62
C ALA A 314 -1.48 1.35 -13.48
N PRO A 315 -0.98 0.20 -13.96
CA PRO A 315 0.20 0.21 -14.83
C PRO A 315 -0.10 0.70 -16.26
N GLU A 316 -1.29 0.43 -16.80
CA GLU A 316 -1.61 0.73 -18.21
C GLU A 316 -1.85 2.22 -18.48
N ILE A 317 -2.49 2.93 -17.54
CA ILE A 317 -2.94 4.31 -17.75
C ILE A 317 -2.33 5.27 -16.73
N LEU A 318 -2.19 4.84 -15.47
CA LEU A 318 -1.65 5.69 -14.40
C LEU A 318 -0.13 5.60 -14.26
N SER A 319 0.53 4.75 -15.08
CA SER A 319 1.97 4.50 -15.06
C SER A 319 2.49 4.07 -13.68
N ASN A 320 1.68 3.28 -12.94
CA ASN A 320 1.96 2.87 -11.57
C ASN A 320 1.90 1.33 -11.42
N PRO A 321 2.96 0.67 -10.91
CA PRO A 321 4.25 1.27 -10.51
C PRO A 321 5.15 1.61 -11.70
N VAL A 322 4.86 1.04 -12.88
CA VAL A 322 5.58 1.24 -14.13
C VAL A 322 4.56 1.33 -15.27
N TYR A 323 4.83 2.19 -16.25
CA TYR A 323 4.01 2.27 -17.47
C TYR A 323 4.08 0.96 -18.27
N VAL A 324 2.92 0.48 -18.71
CA VAL A 324 2.78 -0.65 -19.62
C VAL A 324 1.88 -0.23 -20.77
N ASP A 325 2.35 -0.32 -22.00
CA ASP A 325 1.57 0.04 -23.19
C ASP A 325 0.20 -0.69 -23.19
N PRO A 326 -0.94 0.02 -23.15
CA PRO A 326 -2.26 -0.62 -23.11
C PRO A 326 -2.61 -1.43 -24.37
N ALA A 327 -1.96 -1.18 -25.51
CA ALA A 327 -2.25 -1.83 -26.79
C ALA A 327 -1.45 -3.12 -27.03
N THR A 328 -0.36 -3.37 -26.29
CA THR A 328 0.43 -4.59 -26.45
C THR A 328 -0.21 -5.79 -25.76
N GLU A 329 -0.09 -6.96 -26.35
CA GLU A 329 -0.43 -8.23 -25.68
C GLU A 329 0.70 -8.72 -24.76
N VAL A 330 1.94 -8.29 -25.02
CA VAL A 330 3.14 -8.82 -24.37
C VAL A 330 3.09 -8.56 -22.86
N GLY A 331 3.20 -9.63 -22.06
CA GLY A 331 3.24 -9.57 -20.60
C GLY A 331 1.89 -9.26 -19.93
N LYS A 332 0.81 -9.02 -20.68
CA LYS A 332 -0.51 -8.70 -20.11
C LYS A 332 -1.09 -9.85 -19.30
N ALA A 333 -0.98 -11.06 -19.83
CA ALA A 333 -1.46 -12.26 -19.16
C ALA A 333 -0.79 -12.46 -17.79
N GLU A 334 0.53 -12.23 -17.72
CA GLU A 334 1.30 -12.32 -16.48
C GLU A 334 0.91 -11.23 -15.47
N ILE A 335 0.76 -9.97 -15.92
CA ILE A 335 0.30 -8.86 -15.07
C ILE A 335 -1.07 -9.17 -14.48
N VAL A 336 -2.04 -9.60 -15.30
CA VAL A 336 -3.39 -9.94 -14.85
C VAL A 336 -3.38 -11.09 -13.84
N LYS A 337 -2.64 -12.17 -14.12
CA LYS A 337 -2.48 -13.30 -13.18
C LYS A 337 -1.95 -12.80 -11.83
N ARG A 338 -0.82 -12.09 -11.83
CA ARG A 338 -0.17 -11.65 -10.59
C ARG A 338 -1.02 -10.70 -9.78
N MET A 339 -1.69 -9.73 -10.42
CA MET A 339 -2.60 -8.83 -9.71
C MET A 339 -3.78 -9.58 -9.10
N GLN A 340 -4.34 -10.58 -9.80
CA GLN A 340 -5.40 -11.44 -9.27
C GLN A 340 -4.95 -12.23 -8.03
N ASP A 341 -3.74 -12.78 -8.06
CA ASP A 341 -3.18 -13.52 -6.93
C ASP A 341 -2.97 -12.60 -5.73
N VAL A 342 -2.32 -11.46 -5.93
CA VAL A 342 -2.04 -10.49 -4.86
C VAL A 342 -3.33 -9.87 -4.31
N PHE A 343 -4.31 -9.57 -5.17
CA PHE A 343 -5.58 -9.00 -4.73
C PHE A 343 -6.45 -10.01 -3.97
N ALA A 344 -6.32 -11.31 -4.24
CA ALA A 344 -6.93 -12.34 -3.39
C ALA A 344 -6.34 -12.34 -1.98
N VAL A 345 -5.03 -12.09 -1.82
CA VAL A 345 -4.39 -11.91 -0.51
C VAL A 345 -4.89 -10.64 0.18
N TYR A 346 -4.94 -9.51 -0.53
CA TYR A 346 -5.45 -8.25 0.04
C TYR A 346 -6.91 -8.37 0.51
N ASP A 347 -7.76 -9.03 -0.28
CA ASP A 347 -9.16 -9.27 0.07
C ASP A 347 -9.26 -10.17 1.32
N SER A 348 -8.41 -11.19 1.42
CA SER A 348 -8.37 -12.11 2.58
C SER A 348 -7.84 -11.44 3.86
N ALA A 349 -6.86 -10.54 3.72
CA ALA A 349 -6.32 -9.74 4.81
C ALA A 349 -7.23 -8.55 5.19
N ILE A 350 -8.26 -8.26 4.38
CA ILE A 350 -9.19 -7.13 4.55
C ILE A 350 -8.42 -5.79 4.55
N ILE A 351 -7.51 -5.63 3.59
CA ILE A 351 -6.71 -4.40 3.42
C ILE A 351 -7.13 -3.69 2.14
N CYS A 352 -7.21 -2.36 2.21
CA CYS A 352 -7.56 -1.54 1.06
C CYS A 352 -6.54 -1.70 -0.07
N LYS A 353 -7.02 -2.04 -1.28
CA LYS A 353 -6.20 -2.21 -2.49
C LYS A 353 -5.49 -0.93 -2.93
N TYR A 354 -5.96 0.25 -2.52
CA TYR A 354 -5.25 1.50 -2.80
C TYR A 354 -3.89 1.59 -2.09
N HIS A 355 -3.64 0.80 -1.04
CA HIS A 355 -2.27 0.69 -0.52
C HIS A 355 -1.31 0.09 -1.56
N GLY A 356 -1.80 -0.76 -2.46
CA GLY A 356 -1.00 -1.28 -3.57
C GLY A 356 -0.47 -0.19 -4.50
N LEU A 357 -1.15 0.95 -4.62
CA LEU A 357 -0.70 2.08 -5.46
C LEU A 357 0.55 2.80 -4.92
N SER A 358 0.88 2.61 -3.64
CA SER A 358 2.09 3.20 -3.03
C SER A 358 3.09 2.16 -2.54
N LEU A 359 2.66 0.92 -2.29
CA LEU A 359 3.52 -0.16 -1.82
C LEU A 359 4.09 -1.03 -2.93
N PHE A 360 3.41 -1.16 -4.08
CA PHE A 360 3.99 -1.87 -5.22
C PHE A 360 5.07 -1.00 -5.86
N THR A 361 6.25 -1.59 -6.06
CA THR A 361 7.40 -0.88 -6.64
C THR A 361 7.80 -1.43 -8.01
N SER A 362 7.34 -2.64 -8.35
CA SER A 362 7.54 -3.25 -9.66
C SER A 362 6.31 -4.03 -10.15
N LEU A 363 6.35 -4.51 -11.39
CA LEU A 363 5.33 -5.38 -11.98
C LEU A 363 5.35 -6.82 -11.42
N LYS A 364 6.16 -7.08 -10.38
CA LYS A 364 6.09 -8.31 -9.57
C LYS A 364 5.06 -8.18 -8.44
N PHE A 365 4.60 -6.97 -8.11
CA PHE A 365 3.59 -6.69 -7.09
C PHE A 365 3.96 -7.28 -5.73
N GLU A 366 5.13 -6.89 -5.22
CA GLU A 366 5.68 -7.39 -3.97
C GLU A 366 4.78 -7.05 -2.77
N ILE A 367 4.60 -8.02 -1.89
CA ILE A 367 3.78 -7.95 -0.66
C ILE A 367 4.58 -8.38 0.58
N GLU A 368 5.89 -8.13 0.56
CA GLU A 368 6.80 -8.43 1.67
C GLU A 368 6.43 -7.65 2.95
N ASP A 369 6.05 -6.39 2.82
CA ASP A 369 5.60 -5.59 3.98
C ASP A 369 4.31 -6.16 4.60
N LEU A 370 3.41 -6.70 3.77
CA LEU A 370 2.21 -7.40 4.26
C LEU A 370 2.59 -8.72 4.95
N ALA A 371 3.56 -9.45 4.42
CA ALA A 371 4.08 -10.66 5.06
C ALA A 371 4.66 -10.36 6.45
N LYS A 372 5.41 -9.26 6.60
CA LYS A 372 5.92 -8.77 7.89
C LYS A 372 4.81 -8.39 8.86
N ILE A 373 3.76 -7.72 8.39
CA ILE A 373 2.57 -7.42 9.21
C ILE A 373 1.92 -8.73 9.71
N LEU A 374 1.60 -9.65 8.81
CA LEU A 374 0.90 -10.89 9.17
C LEU A 374 1.75 -11.76 10.11
N THR A 375 3.07 -11.80 9.90
CA THR A 375 4.01 -12.52 10.78
C THR A 375 4.04 -11.89 12.17
N SER A 376 4.19 -10.56 12.28
CA SER A 376 4.20 -9.87 13.58
C SER A 376 2.87 -9.94 14.33
N LEU A 377 1.75 -10.08 13.62
CA LEU A 377 0.42 -10.25 14.22
C LEU A 377 0.20 -11.68 14.72
N THR A 378 0.48 -12.68 13.89
CA THR A 378 0.02 -14.07 14.11
C THR A 378 1.09 -15.00 14.68
N GLY A 379 2.38 -14.69 14.46
CA GLY A 379 3.50 -15.60 14.73
C GLY A 379 3.70 -16.68 13.66
N PHE A 380 2.82 -16.78 12.66
CA PHE A 380 3.06 -17.63 11.48
C PHE A 380 4.06 -16.96 10.56
N ARG A 381 5.02 -17.72 10.04
CA ARG A 381 6.00 -17.20 9.10
C ARG A 381 5.36 -16.99 7.73
N PHE A 382 5.22 -15.72 7.35
CA PHE A 382 4.88 -15.34 5.98
C PHE A 382 6.10 -14.72 5.29
N THR A 383 6.21 -14.97 3.99
CA THR A 383 7.17 -14.31 3.09
C THR A 383 6.43 -13.87 1.83
N ASN A 384 7.03 -13.00 1.01
CA ASN A 384 6.46 -12.63 -0.29
C ASN A 384 6.04 -13.87 -1.12
N SER A 385 6.89 -14.89 -1.22
CA SER A 385 6.60 -16.12 -1.97
C SER A 385 5.39 -16.87 -1.42
N ILE A 386 5.33 -17.06 -0.09
CA ILE A 386 4.22 -17.77 0.56
C ILE A 386 2.90 -17.05 0.29
N LEU A 387 2.88 -15.72 0.35
CA LEU A 387 1.67 -14.96 0.08
C LEU A 387 1.23 -15.06 -1.39
N HIS A 388 2.13 -15.01 -2.36
CA HIS A 388 1.77 -15.22 -3.77
C HIS A 388 1.15 -16.60 -4.01
N GLU A 389 1.69 -17.65 -3.37
CA GLU A 389 1.12 -19.00 -3.46
C GLU A 389 -0.26 -19.11 -2.80
N ILE A 390 -0.47 -18.44 -1.66
CA ILE A 390 -1.80 -18.34 -1.03
C ILE A 390 -2.78 -17.65 -1.98
N GLY A 391 -2.37 -16.55 -2.61
CA GLY A 391 -3.18 -15.82 -3.59
C GLY A 391 -3.58 -16.69 -4.78
N GLU A 392 -2.62 -17.39 -5.38
CA GLU A 392 -2.86 -18.32 -6.49
C GLU A 392 -3.79 -19.46 -6.09
N ARG A 393 -3.62 -20.01 -4.88
CA ARG A 393 -4.50 -21.05 -4.33
C ARG A 393 -5.93 -20.55 -4.18
N ILE A 394 -6.14 -19.38 -3.57
CA ILE A 394 -7.47 -18.78 -3.38
C ILE A 394 -8.13 -18.57 -4.73
N TYR A 395 -7.43 -17.93 -5.68
CA TYR A 395 -7.98 -17.63 -7.00
C TYR A 395 -8.34 -18.91 -7.79
N SER A 396 -7.53 -19.97 -7.64
CA SER A 396 -7.80 -21.26 -8.28
C SER A 396 -8.97 -22.00 -7.62
N ILE A 397 -9.14 -21.92 -6.30
CA ILE A 397 -10.29 -22.50 -5.60
C ILE A 397 -11.58 -21.79 -5.99
N GLU A 398 -11.57 -20.46 -6.06
CA GLU A 398 -12.69 -19.67 -6.59
C GLU A 398 -13.04 -20.09 -8.03
N ARG A 399 -12.02 -20.34 -8.88
CA ARG A 399 -12.24 -20.84 -10.24
C ARG A 399 -12.83 -22.24 -10.25
N LEU A 400 -12.35 -23.15 -9.40
CA LEU A 400 -12.90 -24.50 -9.27
C LEU A 400 -14.37 -24.48 -8.83
N PHE A 401 -14.72 -23.57 -7.91
CA PHE A 401 -16.13 -23.34 -7.55
C PHE A 401 -16.94 -22.96 -8.80
N ASN A 402 -16.48 -21.98 -9.58
CA ASN A 402 -17.17 -21.58 -10.81
C ASN A 402 -17.28 -22.73 -11.83
N VAL A 403 -16.24 -23.52 -12.02
CA VAL A 403 -16.27 -24.69 -12.92
C VAL A 403 -17.30 -25.72 -12.46
N ARG A 404 -17.38 -25.97 -11.14
CA ARG A 404 -18.42 -26.83 -10.55
C ARG A 404 -19.83 -26.29 -10.82
N GLU A 405 -20.00 -24.98 -10.75
CA GLU A 405 -21.28 -24.30 -11.09
C GLU A 405 -21.53 -24.16 -12.59
N GLY A 406 -20.68 -24.72 -13.46
CA GLY A 406 -20.91 -24.83 -14.90
C GLY A 406 -20.21 -23.77 -15.76
N PHE A 407 -19.37 -22.91 -15.18
CA PHE A 407 -18.56 -21.98 -15.98
C PHE A 407 -17.45 -22.70 -16.74
N THR A 408 -17.21 -22.25 -17.97
CA THR A 408 -16.20 -22.81 -18.87
C THR A 408 -15.37 -21.70 -19.52
N VAL A 409 -14.41 -22.06 -20.37
CA VAL A 409 -13.67 -21.08 -21.20
C VAL A 409 -14.58 -20.23 -22.08
N LYS A 410 -15.79 -20.71 -22.42
CA LYS A 410 -16.76 -19.94 -23.22
C LYS A 410 -17.30 -18.72 -22.46
N ASP A 411 -17.20 -18.72 -21.14
CA ASP A 411 -17.65 -17.63 -20.27
C ASP A 411 -16.53 -16.62 -19.99
N ASP A 412 -15.28 -16.93 -20.34
CA ASP A 412 -14.14 -16.02 -20.26
C ASP A 412 -14.03 -15.17 -21.53
N ARG A 413 -15.08 -14.39 -21.80
CA ARG A 413 -15.20 -13.56 -23.01
C ARG A 413 -15.67 -12.15 -22.68
N LEU A 414 -15.49 -11.24 -23.63
CA LEU A 414 -16.20 -9.97 -23.68
C LEU A 414 -17.45 -10.08 -24.59
N PRO A 415 -18.45 -9.22 -24.41
CA PRO A 415 -19.53 -9.02 -25.38
C PRO A 415 -19.00 -8.70 -26.78
N GLY A 416 -19.65 -9.25 -27.81
CA GLY A 416 -19.28 -9.08 -29.21
C GLY A 416 -19.26 -7.61 -29.67
N ARG A 417 -20.11 -6.77 -29.08
CA ARG A 417 -20.14 -5.31 -29.30
C ARG A 417 -18.82 -4.58 -29.07
N PHE A 418 -17.87 -5.16 -28.32
CA PHE A 418 -16.54 -4.56 -28.15
C PHE A 418 -15.56 -4.93 -29.27
N SER A 419 -15.87 -5.93 -30.10
CA SER A 419 -15.05 -6.35 -31.25
C SER A 419 -13.58 -6.66 -30.91
N LEU A 420 -13.32 -7.20 -29.71
CA LEU A 420 -11.99 -7.57 -29.25
C LEU A 420 -11.77 -9.08 -29.31
N ASN A 421 -10.63 -9.50 -29.88
CA ASN A 421 -10.20 -10.89 -29.89
C ASN A 421 -9.19 -11.13 -28.76
N LEU A 422 -9.58 -11.89 -27.74
CA LEU A 422 -8.72 -12.20 -26.58
C LEU A 422 -8.09 -13.60 -26.66
N ASN A 423 -8.23 -14.34 -27.76
CA ASN A 423 -7.87 -15.76 -27.81
C ASN A 423 -6.39 -16.02 -27.47
N LYS A 424 -5.48 -15.19 -28.00
CA LYS A 424 -4.04 -15.33 -27.74
C LYS A 424 -3.72 -15.03 -26.26
N LEU A 425 -4.27 -13.94 -25.72
CA LEU A 425 -4.13 -13.56 -24.32
C LEU A 425 -4.71 -14.60 -23.35
N LEU A 426 -5.89 -15.15 -23.64
CA LEU A 426 -6.52 -16.19 -22.83
C LEU A 426 -5.68 -17.47 -22.84
N THR A 427 -5.15 -17.86 -24.00
CA THR A 427 -4.28 -19.03 -24.13
C THR A 427 -3.01 -18.87 -23.29
N GLU A 428 -2.36 -17.72 -23.39
CA GLU A 428 -1.19 -17.39 -22.56
C GLU A 428 -1.54 -17.36 -21.06
N TYR A 429 -2.66 -16.74 -20.71
CA TYR A 429 -3.14 -16.66 -19.33
C TYR A 429 -3.38 -18.04 -18.72
N TYR A 430 -4.08 -18.94 -19.42
CA TYR A 430 -4.30 -20.31 -18.93
C TYR A 430 -3.00 -21.10 -18.82
N LYS A 431 -2.07 -20.93 -19.76
CA LYS A 431 -0.74 -21.54 -19.69
C LYS A 431 0.02 -21.05 -18.45
N LEU A 432 0.05 -19.75 -18.18
CA LEU A 432 0.69 -19.16 -17.00
C LEU A 432 0.02 -19.57 -15.69
N ARG A 433 -1.28 -19.81 -15.72
CA ARG A 433 -2.07 -20.35 -14.59
C ARG A 433 -1.85 -21.85 -14.37
N GLY A 434 -1.25 -22.57 -15.31
CA GLY A 434 -1.20 -24.03 -15.29
C GLY A 434 -2.57 -24.70 -15.45
N TRP A 435 -3.51 -24.03 -16.11
CA TRP A 435 -4.89 -24.52 -16.30
C TRP A 435 -5.04 -25.20 -17.66
N ILE A 436 -5.76 -26.33 -17.69
CA ILE A 436 -6.10 -27.04 -18.93
C ILE A 436 -7.53 -26.67 -19.29
N GLU A 437 -7.74 -26.13 -20.48
CA GLU A 437 -9.05 -25.61 -20.92
C GLU A 437 -9.69 -24.67 -19.85
N GLY A 438 -8.89 -23.76 -19.30
CA GLY A 438 -9.33 -22.81 -18.28
C GLY A 438 -9.78 -23.43 -16.96
N LYS A 439 -9.45 -24.71 -16.70
CA LYS A 439 -9.73 -25.43 -15.46
C LYS A 439 -8.43 -25.68 -14.69
N PRO A 440 -8.34 -25.24 -13.42
CA PRO A 440 -7.29 -25.69 -12.51
C PRO A 440 -7.31 -27.22 -12.40
N GLN A 441 -6.15 -27.86 -12.47
CA GLN A 441 -6.06 -29.33 -12.30
C GLN A 441 -6.20 -29.72 -10.83
N LEU A 442 -5.39 -29.08 -9.98
CA LEU A 442 -5.49 -29.10 -8.53
C LEU A 442 -5.02 -27.74 -8.01
N PRO A 443 -5.60 -27.23 -6.90
CA PRO A 443 -5.04 -26.07 -6.23
C PRO A 443 -3.66 -26.42 -5.65
N LEU A 444 -2.79 -25.42 -5.50
CA LEU A 444 -1.51 -25.59 -4.81
C LEU A 444 -1.72 -26.22 -3.44
N SER A 445 -0.90 -27.22 -3.10
CA SER A 445 -0.99 -27.93 -1.82
C SER A 445 -0.86 -26.97 -0.64
N LEU A 446 -1.50 -27.33 0.48
CA LEU A 446 -1.29 -26.61 1.73
C LEU A 446 0.16 -26.80 2.17
N ARG A 447 0.75 -25.73 2.70
CA ARG A 447 2.04 -25.78 3.39
C ARG A 447 1.80 -26.13 4.84
N GLU A 448 2.75 -26.83 5.45
CA GLU A 448 2.80 -26.90 6.91
C GLU A 448 3.06 -25.50 7.47
N VAL A 449 2.45 -25.19 8.61
CA VAL A 449 2.57 -23.88 9.25
C VAL A 449 3.93 -23.81 9.95
N GLU A 450 4.80 -22.94 9.44
CA GLU A 450 6.05 -22.58 10.11
C GLU A 450 5.78 -21.41 11.07
N TYR A 451 6.34 -21.49 12.29
CA TYR A 451 6.24 -20.43 13.28
C TYR A 451 7.52 -19.59 13.28
N ALA A 452 7.38 -18.27 13.31
CA ALA A 452 8.51 -17.36 13.48
C ALA A 452 8.99 -17.37 14.94
N GLY A 453 10.30 -17.29 15.15
CA GLY A 453 10.86 -17.01 16.47
C GLY A 453 10.46 -15.62 16.96
N ARG A 454 10.36 -15.42 18.27
CA ARG A 454 10.30 -14.05 18.82
C ARG A 454 11.59 -13.32 18.46
N GLU A 455 11.47 -12.06 18.04
CA GLU A 455 12.61 -11.21 17.61
C GLU A 455 13.30 -11.64 16.31
N GLU A 456 12.74 -12.62 15.58
CA GLU A 456 13.26 -12.99 14.25
C GLU A 456 12.91 -11.93 13.18
N LEU A 457 11.83 -11.18 13.38
CA LEU A 457 11.37 -10.20 12.41
C LEU A 457 12.16 -8.89 12.49
N THR A 458 12.98 -8.64 11.47
CA THR A 458 13.69 -7.36 11.34
C THR A 458 12.97 -6.46 10.33
N ILE A 459 12.56 -5.26 10.79
CA ILE A 459 12.02 -4.20 9.92
C ILE A 459 13.08 -3.17 9.55
N THR A 460 14.00 -2.87 10.47
CA THR A 460 15.09 -1.92 10.24
C THR A 460 16.42 -2.54 10.67
N PRO A 461 17.56 -2.12 10.08
CA PRO A 461 18.86 -2.65 10.46
C PRO A 461 19.16 -2.43 11.94
N LEU A 462 18.66 -1.32 12.51
CA LEU A 462 18.87 -0.96 13.91
C LEU A 462 18.19 -1.92 14.89
N MET A 463 17.18 -2.67 14.46
CA MET A 463 16.58 -3.72 15.29
C MET A 463 17.55 -4.89 15.53
N LYS A 464 18.52 -5.11 14.64
CA LYS A 464 19.58 -6.12 14.81
C LYS A 464 20.71 -5.64 15.74
N LEU A 465 20.74 -4.35 16.08
CA LEU A 465 21.82 -3.76 16.86
C LEU A 465 21.77 -4.27 18.31
N LYS A 466 22.88 -4.86 18.75
CA LYS A 466 23.10 -5.27 20.15
C LYS A 466 24.16 -4.37 20.77
N PRO A 467 23.82 -3.19 21.30
CA PRO A 467 24.80 -2.25 21.81
C PRO A 467 25.55 -2.82 23.04
N PRO A 468 26.84 -2.45 23.23
CA PRO A 468 27.63 -1.57 22.36
C PRO A 468 28.17 -2.33 21.14
N GLN A 469 28.43 -1.60 20.05
CA GLN A 469 29.11 -2.12 18.86
C GLN A 469 30.27 -1.20 18.45
N ILE A 470 31.26 -1.78 17.78
CA ILE A 470 32.22 -1.00 16.99
C ILE A 470 31.82 -1.05 15.51
N GLN A 471 32.02 0.07 14.83
CA GLN A 471 31.92 0.21 13.38
C GLN A 471 33.32 0.38 12.83
N VAL A 472 33.74 -0.56 11.98
CA VAL A 472 35.08 -0.54 11.39
C VAL A 472 35.06 0.26 10.10
N ALA A 473 35.61 1.48 10.16
CA ALA A 473 35.69 2.42 9.05
C ALA A 473 36.88 2.10 8.14
N LEU A 474 36.61 1.58 6.95
CA LEU A 474 37.63 1.21 5.97
C LEU A 474 38.06 2.42 5.12
N ASP A 475 38.48 3.50 5.79
CA ASP A 475 38.95 4.74 5.16
C ASP A 475 40.38 4.60 4.61
N MET A 476 40.55 3.70 3.66
CA MET A 476 41.86 3.39 3.08
C MET A 476 41.88 3.56 1.57
N ASP A 477 42.98 4.13 1.09
CA ASP A 477 43.34 4.16 -0.32
C ASP A 477 44.12 2.89 -0.70
N ALA A 478 43.45 1.75 -0.64
CA ALA A 478 44.04 0.44 -0.92
C ALA A 478 43.31 -0.26 -2.07
N ASP A 479 43.91 -1.31 -2.63
CA ASP A 479 43.22 -2.20 -3.55
C ASP A 479 42.05 -2.95 -2.84
N LEU A 480 41.14 -3.49 -3.64
CA LEU A 480 39.92 -4.12 -3.13
C LEU A 480 40.23 -5.36 -2.27
N ASP A 481 41.24 -6.16 -2.63
CA ASP A 481 41.57 -7.39 -1.90
C ASP A 481 42.10 -7.07 -0.50
N THR A 482 42.91 -6.01 -0.39
CA THR A 482 43.37 -5.49 0.90
C THR A 482 42.19 -5.03 1.78
N ILE A 483 41.27 -4.24 1.23
CA ILE A 483 40.08 -3.77 1.95
C ILE A 483 39.22 -4.95 2.43
N VAL A 484 38.95 -5.90 1.54
CA VAL A 484 38.15 -7.09 1.82
C VAL A 484 38.81 -7.97 2.88
N LYS A 485 40.13 -8.11 2.86
CA LYS A 485 40.89 -8.85 3.87
C LYS A 485 40.73 -8.23 5.26
N VAL A 486 40.87 -6.91 5.38
CA VAL A 486 40.68 -6.19 6.65
C VAL A 486 39.24 -6.35 7.13
N ALA A 487 38.26 -6.17 6.25
CA ALA A 487 36.84 -6.36 6.57
C ALA A 487 36.55 -7.77 7.08
N GLN A 488 37.09 -8.80 6.42
CA GLN A 488 36.94 -10.20 6.82
C GLN A 488 37.55 -10.45 8.19
N GLN A 489 38.77 -9.98 8.43
CA GLN A 489 39.45 -10.14 9.72
C GLN A 489 38.69 -9.46 10.86
N SER A 490 38.17 -8.25 10.63
CA SER A 490 37.35 -7.55 11.61
C SER A 490 36.01 -8.24 11.86
N TYR A 491 35.34 -8.76 10.83
CA TYR A 491 34.09 -9.52 10.96
C TYR A 491 34.31 -10.81 11.78
N LEU A 492 35.36 -11.56 11.46
CA LEU A 492 35.74 -12.78 12.19
C LEU A 492 36.14 -12.49 13.65
N ALA A 493 36.70 -11.30 13.94
CA ALA A 493 36.97 -10.85 15.30
C ALA A 493 35.70 -10.55 16.12
N GLY A 494 34.55 -10.43 15.45
CA GLY A 494 33.25 -10.19 16.09
C GLY A 494 32.64 -8.81 15.79
N ALA A 495 33.26 -8.00 14.92
CA ALA A 495 32.62 -6.75 14.48
C ALA A 495 31.35 -7.08 13.67
N ARG A 496 30.28 -6.32 13.92
CA ARG A 496 28.99 -6.50 13.24
C ARG A 496 28.53 -5.26 12.49
N ILE A 497 29.39 -4.24 12.40
CA ILE A 497 29.20 -3.09 11.53
C ILE A 497 30.51 -2.85 10.76
N ILE A 498 30.44 -2.93 9.44
CA ILE A 498 31.56 -2.70 8.53
C ILE A 498 31.19 -1.51 7.65
N GLU A 499 32.05 -0.51 7.58
CA GLU A 499 31.81 0.70 6.81
C GLU A 499 32.69 0.72 5.57
N ALA A 500 32.05 0.85 4.41
CA ALA A 500 32.69 1.27 3.18
C ALA A 500 33.03 2.76 3.32
N GLY A 501 34.27 3.05 3.74
CA GLY A 501 34.74 4.40 4.00
C GLY A 501 34.79 5.28 2.74
N THR A 502 34.72 6.60 2.92
CA THR A 502 34.65 7.57 1.81
C THR A 502 35.78 7.37 0.75
N PRO A 503 37.07 7.22 1.11
CA PRO A 503 38.14 7.03 0.12
C PRO A 503 37.99 5.73 -0.68
N ALA A 504 37.60 4.63 -0.01
CA ALA A 504 37.40 3.33 -0.64
C ALA A 504 36.22 3.37 -1.63
N ILE A 505 35.12 4.02 -1.27
CA ILE A 505 33.98 4.24 -2.18
C ILE A 505 34.41 5.05 -3.40
N LYS A 506 35.17 6.14 -3.21
CA LYS A 506 35.64 6.99 -4.32
C LYS A 506 36.55 6.22 -5.28
N ARG A 507 37.38 5.31 -4.77
CA ARG A 507 38.31 4.52 -5.58
C ARG A 507 37.63 3.38 -6.35
N HIS A 508 36.76 2.63 -5.68
CA HIS A 508 36.23 1.36 -6.22
C HIS A 508 34.79 1.43 -6.69
N GLY A 509 34.05 2.47 -6.30
CA GLY A 509 32.61 2.58 -6.52
C GLY A 509 31.79 1.66 -5.63
N VAL A 510 30.54 2.02 -5.38
CA VAL A 510 29.65 1.25 -4.49
C VAL A 510 29.28 -0.12 -5.06
N ASP A 511 29.10 -0.24 -6.38
CA ASP A 511 28.65 -1.47 -7.04
C ASP A 511 29.69 -2.59 -7.04
N ARG A 512 30.96 -2.28 -6.71
CA ARG A 512 32.01 -3.28 -6.51
C ARG A 512 32.33 -3.48 -5.04
N LEU A 513 32.54 -2.38 -4.32
CA LEU A 513 33.01 -2.43 -2.94
C LEU A 513 31.96 -3.06 -2.01
N ILE A 514 30.70 -2.62 -2.07
CA ILE A 514 29.66 -3.06 -1.13
C ILE A 514 29.35 -4.55 -1.30
N PRO A 515 29.15 -5.10 -2.51
CA PRO A 515 29.00 -6.54 -2.71
C PRO A 515 30.21 -7.35 -2.23
N ALA A 516 31.43 -6.84 -2.42
CA ALA A 516 32.64 -7.50 -1.95
C ALA A 516 32.71 -7.57 -0.42
N LEU A 517 32.35 -6.49 0.27
CA LEU A 517 32.23 -6.46 1.74
C LEU A 517 31.14 -7.42 2.24
N ARG A 518 29.95 -7.41 1.61
CA ARG A 518 28.85 -8.32 1.96
C ARG A 518 29.27 -9.78 1.85
N LYS A 519 30.08 -10.14 0.85
CA LYS A 519 30.55 -11.52 0.65
C LYS A 519 31.39 -12.03 1.82
N VAL A 520 32.22 -11.19 2.43
CA VAL A 520 33.10 -11.57 3.55
C VAL A 520 32.52 -11.30 4.93
N ALA A 521 31.51 -10.43 5.01
CA ALA A 521 30.81 -10.07 6.24
C ALA A 521 29.28 -10.18 6.05
N PRO A 522 28.73 -11.40 5.81
CA PRO A 522 27.35 -11.59 5.37
C PRO A 522 26.30 -11.08 6.37
N GLU A 523 26.56 -11.24 7.67
CA GLU A 523 25.64 -10.87 8.75
C GLU A 523 25.90 -9.46 9.31
N ALA A 524 26.97 -8.79 8.91
CA ALA A 524 27.28 -7.46 9.40
C ALA A 524 26.35 -6.41 8.76
N LEU A 525 26.08 -5.33 9.49
CA LEU A 525 25.51 -4.13 8.91
C LEU A 525 26.58 -3.45 8.06
N ILE A 526 26.29 -3.23 6.78
CA ILE A 526 27.18 -2.50 5.89
C ILE A 526 26.75 -1.03 5.84
N VAL A 527 27.65 -0.15 6.26
CA VAL A 527 27.48 1.30 6.19
C VAL A 527 28.17 1.81 4.93
N ALA A 528 27.44 2.51 4.07
CA ALA A 528 28.03 3.24 2.96
C ALA A 528 28.27 4.69 3.38
N ASP A 529 29.54 5.05 3.60
CA ASP A 529 29.93 6.40 3.98
C ASP A 529 29.98 7.32 2.76
N MET A 530 28.81 7.55 2.17
CA MET A 530 28.62 8.38 0.97
C MET A 530 28.85 9.86 1.25
N LYS A 531 28.69 10.30 2.50
CA LYS A 531 28.65 11.71 2.92
C LYS A 531 27.78 12.56 2.00
N ILE A 532 26.55 12.09 1.81
CA ILE A 532 25.58 12.72 0.90
C ILE A 532 25.43 14.21 1.25
N ALA A 533 25.82 15.05 0.30
CA ALA A 533 25.80 16.51 0.43
C ALA A 533 24.63 17.14 -0.33
N ASP A 534 24.14 16.49 -1.38
CA ASP A 534 23.03 16.92 -2.23
C ASP A 534 22.22 15.70 -2.74
N ALA A 535 21.11 15.93 -3.46
CA ALA A 535 20.32 14.91 -4.15
C ALA A 535 20.01 13.67 -3.30
N GLY A 536 19.54 13.89 -2.06
CA GLY A 536 19.54 12.89 -1.00
C GLY A 536 18.86 11.58 -1.36
N LYS A 537 17.77 11.64 -2.13
CA LYS A 537 17.07 10.45 -2.63
C LYS A 537 17.91 9.63 -3.61
N LEU A 538 18.55 10.31 -4.56
CA LEU A 538 19.29 9.68 -5.66
C LEU A 538 20.57 9.02 -5.14
N GLU A 539 21.36 9.75 -4.36
CA GLU A 539 22.62 9.24 -3.82
C GLU A 539 22.40 8.10 -2.83
N ALA A 540 21.39 8.20 -1.95
CA ALA A 540 21.04 7.12 -1.04
C ALA A 540 20.66 5.85 -1.81
N ARG A 541 19.80 5.99 -2.83
CA ARG A 541 19.38 4.86 -3.67
C ARG A 541 20.55 4.12 -4.31
N VAL A 542 21.58 4.84 -4.75
CA VAL A 542 22.78 4.24 -5.37
C VAL A 542 23.47 3.28 -4.40
N ALA A 543 23.73 3.72 -3.17
CA ALA A 543 24.34 2.86 -2.15
C ALA A 543 23.41 1.72 -1.68
N LEU A 544 22.12 1.98 -1.50
CA LEU A 544 21.15 0.97 -1.06
C LEU A 544 20.97 -0.14 -2.09
N ARG A 545 20.92 0.20 -3.39
CA ARG A 545 20.87 -0.80 -4.49
C ARG A 545 22.10 -1.70 -4.53
N ALA A 546 23.26 -1.17 -4.15
CA ALA A 546 24.50 -1.94 -4.06
C ALA A 546 24.54 -2.89 -2.83
N GLY A 547 23.57 -2.81 -1.92
CA GLY A 547 23.42 -3.72 -0.78
C GLY A 547 23.85 -3.14 0.59
N ALA A 548 23.96 -1.81 0.69
CA ALA A 548 24.17 -1.14 1.98
C ALA A 548 22.94 -1.28 2.88
N ASP A 549 23.14 -1.47 4.18
CA ASP A 549 22.06 -1.43 5.18
C ASP A 549 21.85 0.00 5.69
N ILE A 550 22.92 0.80 5.72
CA ILE A 550 22.94 2.16 6.27
C ILE A 550 23.69 3.07 5.32
N VAL A 551 23.18 4.29 5.08
CA VAL A 551 23.87 5.29 4.25
C VAL A 551 24.16 6.55 5.06
N ALA A 552 25.39 7.03 5.00
CA ALA A 552 25.78 8.27 5.66
C ALA A 552 25.35 9.51 4.85
N VAL A 553 24.70 10.46 5.53
CA VAL A 553 24.30 11.77 5.01
C VAL A 553 24.88 12.86 5.89
N LEU A 554 25.35 13.96 5.28
CA LEU A 554 25.87 15.08 6.05
C LEU A 554 24.75 15.79 6.79
N GLY A 555 24.93 15.99 8.09
CA GLY A 555 24.02 16.72 8.96
C GLY A 555 24.05 18.23 8.72
N ILE A 556 25.14 18.78 8.20
CA ILE A 556 25.28 20.20 7.80
C ILE A 556 24.47 20.51 6.53
N GLY A 557 24.08 21.77 6.29
CA GLY A 557 23.35 22.20 5.09
C GLY A 557 21.82 22.00 5.13
N GLY A 558 21.15 21.92 3.97
CA GLY A 558 19.68 21.81 3.89
C GLY A 558 19.11 20.53 4.52
N ILE A 559 17.94 20.61 5.17
CA ILE A 559 17.27 19.46 5.83
C ILE A 559 16.62 18.52 4.81
N GLU A 560 16.21 19.02 3.64
CA GLU A 560 15.47 18.24 2.64
C GLU A 560 16.25 17.01 2.16
N LYS A 561 17.57 17.12 1.94
CA LYS A 561 18.39 15.95 1.57
C LYS A 561 18.33 14.83 2.61
N ILE A 562 18.25 15.16 3.90
CA ILE A 562 18.16 14.17 4.99
C ILE A 562 16.80 13.50 4.94
N LYS A 563 15.71 14.25 4.74
CA LYS A 563 14.36 13.71 4.60
C LYS A 563 14.24 12.80 3.39
N GLU A 564 14.83 13.20 2.27
CA GLU A 564 14.84 12.43 1.03
C GLU A 564 15.62 11.11 1.17
N ALA A 565 16.84 11.17 1.71
CA ALA A 565 17.66 9.98 1.99
C ALA A 565 16.97 9.04 2.98
N LEU A 566 16.41 9.58 4.06
CA LEU A 566 15.63 8.81 5.04
C LEU A 566 14.40 8.17 4.40
N GLY A 567 13.70 8.89 3.52
CA GLY A 567 12.54 8.37 2.83
C GLY A 567 12.86 7.23 1.87
N GLU A 568 14.05 7.24 1.25
CA GLU A 568 14.54 6.12 0.45
C GLU A 568 14.97 4.95 1.36
N ALA A 569 15.64 5.21 2.49
CA ALA A 569 16.05 4.20 3.44
C ALA A 569 14.85 3.45 4.05
N ILE A 570 13.81 4.17 4.52
CA ILE A 570 12.58 3.59 5.07
C ILE A 570 11.91 2.66 4.06
N ARG A 571 11.84 3.04 2.78
CA ARG A 571 11.21 2.20 1.73
C ARG A 571 11.94 0.87 1.52
N ASN A 572 13.26 0.86 1.69
CA ASN A 572 14.12 -0.29 1.42
C ASN A 572 14.49 -1.11 2.67
N ASP A 573 13.84 -0.88 3.82
CA ASP A 573 14.19 -1.52 5.10
C ASP A 573 15.62 -1.23 5.57
N CYS A 574 16.13 -0.04 5.24
CA CYS A 574 17.48 0.44 5.54
C CYS A 574 17.43 1.65 6.49
N ALA A 575 18.59 2.10 6.99
CA ALA A 575 18.69 3.27 7.87
C ALA A 575 19.60 4.35 7.29
N ILE A 576 19.61 5.52 7.92
CA ILE A 576 20.61 6.57 7.64
C ILE A 576 21.48 6.83 8.86
N LEU A 577 22.72 7.24 8.61
CA LEU A 577 23.63 7.80 9.59
C LEU A 577 23.80 9.29 9.27
N ILE A 578 23.41 10.16 10.19
CA ILE A 578 23.59 11.60 10.06
C ILE A 578 24.96 11.96 10.62
N ASP A 579 25.90 12.26 9.74
CA ASP A 579 27.27 12.62 10.09
C ASP A 579 27.38 14.13 10.35
N LEU A 580 27.74 14.51 11.57
CA LEU A 580 27.92 15.90 11.99
C LEU A 580 29.38 16.37 11.89
N ILE A 581 30.17 15.73 11.03
CA ILE A 581 31.53 16.18 10.71
C ILE A 581 31.54 17.66 10.31
N ASP A 582 32.51 18.39 10.85
CA ASP A 582 32.70 19.83 10.63
C ASP A 582 31.46 20.70 10.95
N CYS A 583 30.57 20.22 11.81
CA CYS A 583 29.44 21.00 12.31
C CYS A 583 29.89 21.87 13.49
N GLU A 584 29.89 23.19 13.31
CA GLU A 584 30.33 24.15 14.35
C GLU A 584 29.55 24.03 15.67
N ASP A 585 28.22 23.91 15.59
CA ASP A 585 27.33 23.68 16.73
C ASP A 585 26.48 22.43 16.54
N PRO A 586 27.01 21.24 16.89
CA PRO A 586 26.29 19.98 16.71
C PRO A 586 25.07 19.87 17.65
N ILE A 587 25.05 20.59 18.77
CA ILE A 587 23.94 20.54 19.74
C ILE A 587 22.72 21.26 19.17
N ASN A 588 22.88 22.51 18.74
CA ASN A 588 21.78 23.25 18.12
C ASN A 588 21.32 22.55 16.83
N ARG A 589 22.25 22.05 16.03
CA ARG A 589 21.90 21.38 14.78
C ARG A 589 21.01 20.15 15.00
N VAL A 590 21.33 19.34 15.99
CA VAL A 590 20.50 18.18 16.34
C VAL A 590 19.12 18.57 16.84
N GLU A 591 18.99 19.65 17.61
CA GLU A 591 17.68 20.15 18.05
C GLU A 591 16.76 20.51 16.88
N GLU A 592 17.31 21.08 15.82
CA GLU A 592 16.58 21.34 14.58
C GLU A 592 16.14 20.03 13.90
N LEU A 593 17.06 19.06 13.80
CA LEU A 593 16.80 17.78 13.12
C LEU A 593 15.78 16.92 13.87
N ILE A 594 15.81 16.89 15.20
CA ILE A 594 14.86 16.10 16.00
C ILE A 594 13.42 16.54 15.76
N LYS A 595 13.17 17.85 15.56
CA LYS A 595 11.82 18.37 15.27
C LYS A 595 11.20 17.71 14.04
N VAL A 596 12.01 17.39 13.02
CA VAL A 596 11.53 16.76 11.76
C VAL A 596 11.66 15.23 11.75
N LEU A 597 12.56 14.68 12.58
CA LEU A 597 12.85 13.24 12.65
C LEU A 597 12.06 12.50 13.73
N LYS A 598 11.31 13.20 14.59
CA LYS A 598 10.45 12.59 15.61
C LYS A 598 9.58 11.47 15.03
N GLY A 599 9.56 10.32 15.72
CA GLY A 599 8.86 9.11 15.30
C GLY A 599 9.61 8.22 14.32
N LYS A 600 10.83 8.60 13.91
CA LYS A 600 11.69 7.88 12.95
C LYS A 600 12.97 7.34 13.61
N GLU A 601 12.95 7.17 14.93
CA GLU A 601 14.10 6.74 15.73
C GLU A 601 14.66 5.38 15.28
N ASP A 602 13.78 4.50 14.78
CA ASP A 602 14.13 3.15 14.32
C ASP A 602 14.97 3.13 13.03
N TRP A 603 15.18 4.28 12.35
CA TRP A 603 15.88 4.40 11.07
C TRP A 603 17.04 5.40 11.07
N VAL A 604 17.34 6.04 12.20
CA VAL A 604 18.32 7.15 12.24
C VAL A 604 19.38 6.89 13.32
N ILE A 605 20.63 6.97 12.88
CA ILE A 605 21.81 7.08 13.75
C ILE A 605 22.30 8.53 13.68
N PHE A 606 22.58 9.15 14.82
CA PHE A 606 23.29 10.42 14.88
C PHE A 606 24.76 10.17 15.18
N CYS A 607 25.65 10.62 14.30
CA CYS A 607 27.09 10.53 14.49
C CYS A 607 27.67 11.88 14.90
N LEU A 608 28.20 11.96 16.13
CA LEU A 608 29.03 13.07 16.56
C LEU A 608 30.46 12.80 16.08
N HIS A 609 30.85 13.47 15.00
CA HIS A 609 32.14 13.27 14.33
C HIS A 609 32.99 14.52 14.50
N ARG A 610 34.17 14.37 15.12
CA ARG A 610 35.16 15.46 15.19
C ARG A 610 36.35 15.16 14.29
N GLY A 611 36.66 16.09 13.39
CA GLY A 611 37.82 15.97 12.50
C GLY A 611 39.14 15.98 13.28
N ILE A 612 40.15 15.29 12.75
CA ILE A 612 41.52 15.21 13.33
C ILE A 612 42.12 16.63 13.49
N SER A 613 41.82 17.53 12.56
CA SER A 613 42.27 18.94 12.54
C SER A 613 41.67 19.79 13.66
N GLU A 614 40.44 19.47 14.08
CA GLU A 614 39.69 20.19 15.11
C GLU A 614 40.15 19.78 16.52
N GLN A 615 40.50 18.50 16.71
CA GLN A 615 41.12 17.98 17.94
C GLN A 615 42.46 18.67 18.26
N MET A 616 43.18 19.13 17.23
CA MET A 616 44.44 19.88 17.41
C MET A 616 44.20 21.38 17.70
N ARG A 617 43.04 21.94 17.35
CA ARG A 617 42.71 23.37 17.51
C ARG A 617 41.92 23.69 18.77
N SER A 618 41.27 22.73 19.42
CA SER A 618 40.43 22.98 20.60
C SER A 618 41.24 23.26 21.87
N ARG A 619 41.84 24.45 21.95
CA ARG A 619 42.26 25.12 23.20
C ARG A 619 41.09 25.92 23.84
N GLY A 620 39.84 25.63 23.50
CA GLY A 620 38.66 26.36 23.98
C GLY A 620 37.48 25.49 24.44
N ILE A 621 37.32 25.38 25.77
CA ILE A 621 36.06 25.35 26.56
C ILE A 621 34.93 24.34 26.20
N TYR A 622 35.22 23.10 25.77
CA TYR A 622 34.29 21.99 26.02
C TYR A 622 35.05 20.69 26.30
N ASN A 623 34.88 20.15 27.51
CA ASN A 623 35.34 18.79 27.82
C ASN A 623 34.55 17.81 26.93
N GLN A 624 35.25 16.96 26.17
CA GLN A 624 34.64 15.97 25.25
C GLN A 624 33.53 15.16 25.93
N LYS A 625 33.69 14.85 27.22
CA LYS A 625 32.69 14.17 28.04
C LYS A 625 31.40 14.99 28.25
N ILE A 626 31.51 16.30 28.44
CA ILE A 626 30.36 17.20 28.57
C ILE A 626 29.59 17.24 27.25
N LEU A 627 30.29 17.41 26.13
CA LEU A 627 29.66 17.44 24.81
C LEU A 627 28.92 16.13 24.50
N ILE A 628 29.53 14.97 24.76
CA ILE A 628 28.89 13.66 24.57
C ILE A 628 27.62 13.53 25.43
N SER A 629 27.69 13.93 26.70
CA SER A 629 26.56 13.91 27.63
C SER A 629 25.42 14.82 27.16
N GLU A 630 25.74 16.05 26.77
CA GLU A 630 24.76 17.01 26.26
C GLU A 630 24.11 16.52 24.97
N PHE A 631 24.92 16.01 24.04
CA PHE A 631 24.45 15.43 22.79
C PHE A 631 23.50 14.26 23.04
N ARG A 632 23.90 13.32 23.91
CA ARG A 632 23.08 12.17 24.29
C ARG A 632 21.73 12.58 24.85
N ARG A 633 21.69 13.61 25.70
CA ARG A 633 20.46 14.16 26.27
C ARG A 633 19.53 14.72 25.18
N LYS A 634 20.07 15.34 24.12
CA LYS A 634 19.25 15.89 23.02
C LYS A 634 18.66 14.77 22.17
N ILE A 635 19.46 13.79 21.76
CA ILE A 635 19.02 12.70 20.86
C ILE A 635 18.27 11.55 21.55
N LYS A 636 17.56 11.81 22.66
CA LYS A 636 16.90 10.75 23.43
C LYS A 636 16.01 9.88 22.54
N GLY A 637 16.24 8.57 22.56
CA GLY A 637 15.53 7.57 21.75
C GLY A 637 16.20 7.21 20.42
N PHE A 638 17.14 8.02 19.93
CA PHE A 638 17.93 7.72 18.74
C PHE A 638 19.21 6.95 19.10
N THR A 639 19.75 6.24 18.11
CA THR A 639 21.05 5.58 18.24
C THR A 639 22.18 6.61 18.10
N MET A 640 23.15 6.57 19.02
CA MET A 640 24.31 7.46 19.00
C MET A 640 25.55 6.75 18.46
N ALA A 641 26.24 7.40 17.53
CA ALA A 641 27.57 7.04 17.08
C ALA A 641 28.57 8.15 17.41
N ILE A 642 29.83 7.79 17.65
CA ILE A 642 30.95 8.73 17.76
C ILE A 642 32.08 8.31 16.83
N ALA A 643 32.65 9.30 16.13
CA ALA A 643 33.82 9.16 15.28
C ALA A 643 34.86 10.26 15.56
N GLY A 644 36.10 10.00 15.16
CA GLY A 644 37.20 10.99 15.20
C GLY A 644 38.37 10.56 16.08
N GLY A 645 39.41 9.99 15.47
CA GLY A 645 40.70 9.77 16.14
C GLY A 645 40.67 8.79 17.33
N ILE A 646 39.76 7.81 17.32
CA ILE A 646 39.57 6.87 18.43
C ILE A 646 40.76 5.91 18.52
N ARG A 647 41.29 5.72 19.72
CA ARG A 647 42.45 4.86 20.04
C ARG A 647 42.06 3.89 21.16
N GLU A 648 42.86 2.84 21.34
CA GLU A 648 42.71 1.96 22.50
C GLU A 648 42.81 2.79 23.80
N GLY A 649 41.94 2.50 24.77
CA GLY A 649 41.81 3.23 26.03
C GLY A 649 40.78 4.37 26.01
N THR A 650 40.57 5.04 24.87
CA THR A 650 39.54 6.11 24.77
C THR A 650 38.18 5.58 24.36
N ALA A 651 38.13 4.44 23.65
CA ALA A 651 36.89 3.82 23.21
C ALA A 651 36.00 3.39 24.38
N GLY A 652 36.58 2.82 25.44
CA GLY A 652 35.87 2.41 26.64
C GLY A 652 35.31 3.59 27.43
N GLU A 653 36.05 4.69 27.53
CA GLU A 653 35.54 5.92 28.15
C GLU A 653 34.34 6.47 27.37
N ILE A 654 34.43 6.51 26.04
CA ILE A 654 33.32 6.91 25.18
C ILE A 654 32.10 6.00 25.41
N ALA A 655 32.30 4.68 25.41
CA ALA A 655 31.24 3.70 25.65
C ALA A 655 30.55 3.90 27.01
N SER A 656 31.30 4.29 28.05
CA SER A 656 30.78 4.51 29.40
C SER A 656 29.78 5.66 29.51
N ASN A 657 29.72 6.53 28.50
CA ASN A 657 28.73 7.62 28.39
C ASN A 657 27.45 7.18 27.64
N GLY A 658 27.22 5.88 27.46
CA GLY A 658 25.98 5.35 26.85
C GLY A 658 25.93 5.44 25.33
N VAL A 659 27.08 5.47 24.68
CA VAL A 659 27.22 5.53 23.21
C VAL A 659 27.08 4.13 22.63
N GLU A 660 26.13 3.92 21.73
CA GLU A 660 25.83 2.60 21.17
C GLU A 660 26.81 2.13 20.10
N ILE A 661 27.36 3.05 19.29
CA ILE A 661 28.26 2.75 18.17
C ILE A 661 29.54 3.59 18.27
N ILE A 662 30.70 2.92 18.19
CA ILE A 662 32.01 3.58 18.22
C ILE A 662 32.71 3.31 16.89
N ILE A 663 32.97 4.36 16.13
CA ILE A 663 33.54 4.27 14.77
C ILE A 663 35.07 4.32 14.86
N VAL A 664 35.72 3.23 14.48
CA VAL A 664 37.18 3.07 14.55
C VAL A 664 37.73 2.76 13.16
N GLY A 665 38.63 3.63 12.69
CA GLY A 665 39.27 3.48 11.37
C GLY A 665 40.73 3.05 11.49
N SER A 666 41.65 4.01 11.33
CA SER A 666 43.09 3.76 11.17
C SER A 666 43.74 2.95 12.29
N ALA A 667 43.24 3.03 13.52
CA ALA A 667 43.74 2.21 14.61
C ALA A 667 43.58 0.70 14.35
N ILE A 668 42.59 0.29 13.57
CA ILE A 668 42.34 -1.11 13.19
C ILE A 668 43.04 -1.44 11.87
N TYR A 669 42.80 -0.65 10.82
CA TYR A 669 43.23 -1.05 9.48
C TYR A 669 44.73 -0.82 9.20
N ASN A 670 45.42 0.01 9.99
CA ASN A 670 46.88 0.13 9.95
C ASN A 670 47.58 -0.82 10.94
N SER A 671 46.83 -1.65 11.68
CA SER A 671 47.42 -2.54 12.67
C SER A 671 48.04 -3.77 12.00
N VAL A 672 49.13 -4.28 12.57
CA VAL A 672 49.81 -5.49 12.08
C VAL A 672 48.91 -6.72 12.19
N ASN A 673 48.00 -6.75 13.18
CA ASN A 673 47.04 -7.82 13.41
C ASN A 673 45.62 -7.24 13.58
N THR A 674 44.94 -6.99 12.46
CA THR A 674 43.60 -6.40 12.41
C THR A 674 42.60 -7.16 13.27
N MET A 675 42.64 -8.50 13.25
CA MET A 675 41.71 -9.34 14.00
C MET A 675 41.87 -9.14 15.51
N GLU A 676 43.10 -9.20 16.02
CA GLU A 676 43.37 -9.02 17.44
C GLU A 676 43.06 -7.60 17.90
N THR A 677 43.44 -6.58 17.14
CA THR A 677 43.11 -5.18 17.45
C THR A 677 41.61 -4.95 17.48
N THR A 678 40.86 -5.47 16.51
CA THR A 678 39.38 -5.39 16.49
C THR A 678 38.79 -6.02 17.75
N LYS A 679 39.30 -7.19 18.17
CA LYS A 679 38.85 -7.87 19.38
C LYS A 679 39.12 -7.05 20.64
N ARG A 680 40.30 -6.44 20.76
CA ARG A 680 40.63 -5.57 21.91
C ARG A 680 39.67 -4.39 22.03
N PHE A 681 39.37 -3.70 20.93
CA PHE A 681 38.36 -2.63 20.92
C PHE A 681 36.98 -3.14 21.35
N LEU A 682 36.52 -4.29 20.85
CA LEU A 682 35.25 -4.90 21.25
C LEU A 682 35.20 -5.21 22.74
N ASP A 683 36.25 -5.81 23.28
CA ASP A 683 36.35 -6.18 24.69
C ASP A 683 36.38 -4.92 25.58
N GLU A 684 37.10 -3.88 25.16
CA GLU A 684 37.17 -2.58 25.84
C GLU A 684 35.79 -1.91 25.94
N VAL A 685 35.08 -1.76 24.81
CA VAL A 685 33.79 -1.08 24.78
C VAL A 685 32.71 -1.88 25.51
N ARG A 686 32.71 -3.21 25.40
CA ARG A 686 31.76 -4.09 26.11
C ARG A 686 31.97 -4.05 27.62
N LYS A 687 33.22 -3.98 28.07
CA LYS A 687 33.56 -3.91 29.50
C LYS A 687 33.08 -2.61 30.15
N MET A 688 33.14 -1.49 29.42
CA MET A 688 32.88 -0.16 29.99
C MET A 688 31.50 0.42 29.66
N TYR A 689 30.77 -0.16 28.69
CA TYR A 689 29.47 0.34 28.29
C TYR A 689 28.46 0.32 29.43
N ARG A 690 27.74 1.45 29.58
CA ARG A 690 26.63 1.60 30.50
C ARG A 690 25.43 2.08 29.72
N LYS A 691 24.34 1.33 29.76
CA LYS A 691 23.08 1.81 29.20
C LYS A 691 22.55 2.95 30.08
N ILE A 692 22.30 4.11 29.47
CA ILE A 692 21.75 5.30 30.14
C ILE A 692 20.31 5.50 29.62
N ASP A 693 19.35 5.52 30.55
CA ASP A 693 17.88 5.58 30.28
C ASP A 693 17.33 6.96 29.88
#